data_AF-A0A5J4ZT80-F1
#
_entry.id   AF-A0A5J4ZT80-F1
#
_cell.length_a   1.000
_cell.length_b   1.000
_cell.length_c   1.000
_cell.angle_alpha   90.00
_cell.angle_beta   90.00
_cell.angle_gamma   90.00
#
_symmetry.space_group_name_H-M   'P 1'
#
loop_
_entity.id
_entity.type
_entity.pdbx_description
1 polymer ?
#
loop_
_entity_poly.entity_id
_entity_poly.type
_entity_poly.pdbx_seq_one_letter_code
_entity_poly.pdbx_strand_id
1 'polypeptide(L)'
;MELGFIWTVLVVIFGGVVALRWLLGSVNWWFYETKLGDKRFSLPPGDLGWPFIGNMWSFLRAFKSSNPDSFIANFVTRFGNTGIYKAFMFGNPSIIVTVPEACRRVLTDDEYFKPGWPSSTLKLIGRKSFIGISYEEHKRLRRLTAAPVNGHEALSMYMRYIEEIVTSALDKWAGMGQIEFLTELRKLTFRIIMYIFLSSESEQVMEALEREYTTLNYGVRAMAINLPGFAYHKALKARKNLVAIFQSIVNERREKREKQPPRSKKDMMDALLEVEDENGRRLNDEEIIDVLVMYLNAGHESSGHITMWATLFLQQHPEFFQRAKAEQEAIVKNRPPTQKGLTLKEVRQMEYLSKVVDESLRLLTFSFVVFREAKADVQMSGYTIPKGWKVLVWFRSIHLDPEIYPNPKEFNPSRWDGLTPKAGTFLPFGAGSRMCPGNDLAKLEITIFLHYFLLNYELERVNPRCPPMAGTASFVRKVGTAVRKVAGNKGSTWNTPHMAAASRAIVERIPLVDLVVEVRDARIPLSSEYEHLRNFPSSFRRIIVLNKMDLANRSQMKEWMMYFEQQNCISYGVNSHNKDNIKEFLNFLQARVRELKKAGHSNYTTTIMLVGIPNVGKSALANSLHQIGRISAAEKGKLKHASVSAQPGETKDISSFKIASHPNIYVLDTPGILPPEILDIEVCSKLALTGAISDCFIGETELARYFLAVLNLTVGLKAECSGALNSAGCELDKRQKRKYPTDHTQDFIVQDVRRTLFEVASSFGGNLEDENDLAWLIEAQLSTLQKALHVTMASVDDTHNKVATKLLNLYRTGRLGHYTLDRVPWNA
;
A
#
# COMPACT_ATOMS: atom_id res chain seq x y z
N MET A 1 17.97 46.90 -23.99
CA MET A 1 18.33 45.87 -24.99
C MET A 1 18.40 44.47 -24.39
N GLU A 2 18.96 44.28 -23.19
CA GLU A 2 19.15 42.96 -22.59
C GLU A 2 17.85 42.19 -22.28
N LEU A 3 16.78 42.88 -21.84
CA LEU A 3 15.50 42.21 -21.55
C LEU A 3 14.86 41.59 -22.80
N GLY A 4 14.93 42.25 -23.95
CA GLY A 4 14.35 41.75 -25.21
C GLY A 4 15.08 40.52 -25.75
N PHE A 5 16.39 40.45 -25.52
CA PHE A 5 17.20 39.28 -25.85
C PHE A 5 16.81 38.06 -25.00
N ILE A 6 16.64 38.24 -23.69
CA ILE A 6 16.20 37.16 -22.78
C ILE A 6 14.82 36.62 -23.16
N TRP A 7 13.86 37.50 -23.47
CA TRP A 7 12.53 37.08 -23.92
C TRP A 7 12.57 36.30 -25.24
N THR A 8 13.40 36.74 -26.18
CA THR A 8 13.59 36.04 -27.47
C THR A 8 14.17 34.64 -27.25
N VAL A 9 15.18 34.52 -26.38
CA VAL A 9 15.79 33.22 -26.02
C VAL A 9 14.77 32.29 -25.36
N LEU A 10 13.95 32.78 -24.42
CA LEU A 10 12.90 31.98 -23.76
C LEU A 10 11.83 31.50 -24.73
N VAL A 11 11.39 32.36 -25.68
CA VAL A 11 10.42 31.98 -26.72
C VAL A 11 10.99 30.93 -27.65
N VAL A 12 12.26 31.05 -28.05
CA VAL A 12 12.94 30.05 -28.90
C VAL A 12 13.10 28.72 -28.17
N ILE A 13 13.48 28.74 -26.88
CA ILE A 13 13.58 27.52 -26.06
C ILE A 13 12.21 26.86 -25.92
N PHE A 14 11.17 27.64 -25.59
CA PHE A 14 9.81 27.12 -25.47
C PHE A 14 9.30 26.53 -26.80
N GLY A 15 9.47 27.26 -27.90
CA GLY A 15 9.15 26.77 -29.24
C GLY A 15 9.90 25.50 -29.60
N GLY A 16 11.19 25.42 -29.26
CA GLY A 16 12.02 24.22 -29.44
C GLY A 16 11.52 23.02 -28.63
N VAL A 17 11.12 23.23 -27.36
CA VAL A 17 10.56 22.17 -26.51
C VAL A 17 9.21 21.68 -27.05
N VAL A 18 8.33 22.58 -27.50
CA VAL A 18 7.04 22.23 -28.09
C VAL A 18 7.23 21.45 -29.39
N ALA A 19 8.12 21.93 -30.28
CA ALA A 19 8.44 21.26 -31.53
C ALA A 19 9.05 19.87 -31.30
N LEU A 20 9.98 19.74 -30.35
CA LEU A 20 10.57 18.47 -29.98
C LEU A 20 9.53 17.51 -29.40
N ARG A 21 8.63 17.98 -28.53
CA ARG A 21 7.54 17.17 -27.97
C ARG A 21 6.59 16.69 -29.07
N TRP A 22 6.24 17.55 -30.02
CA TRP A 22 5.40 17.17 -31.17
C TRP A 22 6.10 16.16 -32.07
N LEU A 23 7.39 16.38 -32.37
CA LEU A 23 8.20 15.46 -33.17
C LEU A 23 8.24 14.08 -32.53
N LEU A 24 8.61 14.01 -31.25
CA LEU A 24 8.70 12.76 -30.49
C LEU A 24 7.33 12.07 -30.39
N GLY A 25 6.25 12.81 -30.16
CA GLY A 25 4.89 12.25 -30.16
C GLY A 25 4.45 11.66 -31.51
N SER A 26 5.04 12.12 -32.61
CA SER A 26 4.67 11.71 -33.97
C SER A 26 5.47 10.51 -34.50
N VAL A 27 6.62 10.17 -33.89
CA VAL A 27 7.51 9.10 -34.38
C VAL A 27 6.80 7.75 -34.47
N ASN A 28 6.08 7.34 -33.42
CA ASN A 28 5.39 6.05 -33.42
C ASN A 28 4.27 6.02 -34.48
N TRP A 29 3.58 7.14 -34.68
CA TRP A 29 2.58 7.28 -35.73
C TRP A 29 3.21 7.10 -37.12
N TRP A 30 4.33 7.77 -37.39
CA TRP A 30 5.08 7.59 -38.64
C TRP A 30 5.54 6.16 -38.84
N PHE A 31 6.05 5.51 -37.82
CA PHE A 31 6.66 4.19 -37.98
C PHE A 31 5.64 3.05 -38.10
N TYR A 32 4.50 3.15 -37.40
CA TYR A 32 3.51 2.08 -37.31
C TYR A 32 2.21 2.37 -38.07
N GLU A 33 1.65 3.58 -37.98
CA GLU A 33 0.33 3.87 -38.56
C GLU A 33 0.38 4.24 -40.03
N THR A 34 1.39 4.99 -40.49
CA THR A 34 1.47 5.37 -41.91
C THR A 34 1.60 4.16 -42.84
N LYS A 35 2.24 3.08 -42.37
CA LYS A 35 2.40 1.81 -43.09
C LYS A 35 1.08 1.04 -43.27
N LEU A 36 0.02 1.45 -42.57
CA LEU A 36 -1.29 0.79 -42.66
C LEU A 36 -2.16 1.31 -43.81
N GLY A 37 -1.73 2.36 -44.52
CA GLY A 37 -2.54 3.00 -45.56
C GLY A 37 -3.88 3.49 -45.01
N ASP A 38 -4.97 3.23 -45.74
CA ASP A 38 -6.32 3.68 -45.35
C ASP A 38 -6.85 3.02 -44.08
N LYS A 39 -6.30 1.86 -43.68
CA LYS A 39 -6.71 1.15 -42.46
C LYS A 39 -6.46 1.97 -41.19
N ARG A 40 -5.59 2.98 -41.24
CA ARG A 40 -5.33 3.88 -40.11
C ARG A 40 -6.58 4.63 -39.65
N PHE A 41 -7.52 4.89 -40.56
CA PHE A 41 -8.75 5.63 -40.27
C PHE A 41 -9.81 4.79 -39.55
N SER A 42 -9.66 3.46 -39.55
CA SER A 42 -10.53 2.53 -38.84
C SER A 42 -9.89 1.93 -37.59
N LEU A 43 -8.73 2.43 -37.14
CA LEU A 43 -8.11 1.99 -35.89
C LEU A 43 -8.94 2.44 -34.68
N PRO A 44 -8.92 1.67 -33.57
CA PRO A 44 -9.46 2.12 -32.29
C PRO A 44 -8.88 3.46 -31.87
N PRO A 45 -9.63 4.28 -31.11
CA PRO A 45 -9.12 5.54 -30.60
C PRO A 45 -8.01 5.28 -29.57
N GLY A 46 -7.10 6.24 -29.38
CA GLY A 46 -5.94 6.06 -28.51
C GLY A 46 -4.69 6.72 -29.06
N ASP A 47 -3.57 6.56 -28.35
CA ASP A 47 -2.27 7.08 -28.76
C ASP A 47 -1.14 6.07 -28.51
N LEU A 48 -0.15 6.10 -29.40
CA LEU A 48 1.03 5.24 -29.30
C LEU A 48 2.09 5.78 -28.33
N GLY A 49 1.81 6.84 -27.57
CA GLY A 49 2.72 7.40 -26.56
C GLY A 49 4.11 7.79 -27.07
N TRP A 50 5.07 7.82 -26.14
CA TRP A 50 6.46 8.22 -26.41
C TRP A 50 7.20 7.22 -27.34
N PRO A 51 8.19 7.66 -28.12
CA PRO A 51 9.01 6.76 -28.94
C PRO A 51 9.61 5.62 -28.11
N PHE A 52 9.56 4.39 -28.63
CA PHE A 52 10.10 3.14 -28.03
C PHE A 52 9.49 2.67 -26.71
N ILE A 53 9.01 3.57 -25.85
CA ILE A 53 8.46 3.24 -24.52
C ILE A 53 6.92 3.29 -24.52
N GLY A 54 6.34 4.12 -25.38
CA GLY A 54 4.90 4.26 -25.53
C GLY A 54 4.20 4.66 -24.24
N ASN A 55 3.20 3.86 -23.86
CA ASN A 55 2.38 4.02 -22.67
C ASN A 55 2.91 3.25 -21.45
N MET A 56 4.13 2.68 -21.51
CA MET A 56 4.66 1.90 -20.39
C MET A 56 4.89 2.76 -19.14
N TRP A 57 5.26 4.04 -19.27
CA TRP A 57 5.45 4.93 -18.12
C TRP A 57 4.13 5.22 -17.39
N SER A 58 3.06 5.54 -18.12
CA SER A 58 1.73 5.77 -17.52
C SER A 58 1.17 4.49 -16.90
N PHE A 59 1.39 3.35 -17.55
CA PHE A 59 1.04 2.03 -17.01
C PHE A 59 1.78 1.73 -15.70
N LEU A 60 3.12 1.82 -15.68
CA LEU A 60 3.93 1.53 -14.50
C LEU A 60 3.60 2.49 -13.35
N ARG A 61 3.37 3.77 -13.65
CA ARG A 61 2.94 4.76 -12.65
C ARG A 61 1.59 4.41 -12.04
N ALA A 62 0.60 4.02 -12.86
CA ALA A 62 -0.70 3.63 -12.33
C ALA A 62 -0.60 2.37 -11.47
N PHE A 63 0.11 1.34 -11.93
CA PHE A 63 0.21 0.04 -11.23
C PHE A 63 1.11 0.03 -10.00
N LYS A 64 2.02 1.01 -9.86
CA LYS A 64 2.76 1.24 -8.62
C LYS A 64 1.98 2.08 -7.59
N SER A 65 0.90 2.74 -8.03
CA SER A 65 0.07 3.59 -7.17
C SER A 65 -1.07 2.85 -6.48
N SER A 66 -1.75 3.53 -5.56
CA SER A 66 -2.97 3.04 -4.92
C SER A 66 -4.19 2.93 -5.86
N ASN A 67 -4.11 3.43 -7.09
CA ASN A 67 -5.22 3.41 -8.05
C ASN A 67 -4.78 2.90 -9.45
N PRO A 68 -4.50 1.58 -9.60
CA PRO A 68 -4.13 1.00 -10.90
C PRO A 68 -5.16 1.21 -12.00
N ASP A 69 -6.44 1.39 -11.64
CA ASP A 69 -7.54 1.59 -12.57
C ASP A 69 -7.45 2.96 -13.29
N SER A 70 -6.65 3.89 -12.75
CA SER A 70 -6.42 5.20 -13.38
C SER A 70 -5.83 5.09 -14.78
N PHE A 71 -5.13 3.99 -15.09
CA PHE A 71 -4.56 3.78 -16.42
C PHE A 71 -5.65 3.71 -17.48
N ILE A 72 -6.63 2.81 -17.33
CA ILE A 72 -7.73 2.67 -18.28
C ILE A 72 -8.70 3.86 -18.18
N ALA A 73 -8.96 4.38 -16.97
CA ALA A 73 -9.79 5.57 -16.81
C ALA A 73 -9.24 6.78 -17.58
N ASN A 74 -7.92 6.92 -17.71
CA ASN A 74 -7.30 7.95 -18.53
C ASN A 74 -7.63 7.80 -20.02
N PHE A 75 -7.63 6.57 -20.55
CA PHE A 75 -8.07 6.30 -21.92
C PHE A 75 -9.54 6.65 -22.12
N VAL A 76 -10.41 6.21 -21.21
CA VAL A 76 -11.86 6.52 -21.24
C VAL A 76 -12.09 8.04 -21.25
N THR A 77 -11.37 8.78 -20.39
CA THR A 77 -11.50 10.24 -20.28
C THR A 77 -11.06 10.96 -21.56
N ARG A 78 -10.00 10.49 -22.22
CA ARG A 78 -9.40 11.16 -23.39
C ARG A 78 -10.03 10.75 -24.72
N PHE A 79 -10.53 9.52 -24.80
CA PHE A 79 -10.91 8.88 -26.05
C PHE A 79 -12.37 8.39 -26.07
N GLY A 80 -13.10 8.61 -24.97
CA GLY A 80 -14.47 8.13 -24.80
C GLY A 80 -14.52 6.67 -24.32
N ASN A 81 -15.67 6.24 -23.81
CA ASN A 81 -15.88 4.87 -23.33
C ASN A 81 -16.21 3.92 -24.50
N THR A 82 -15.21 3.62 -25.34
CA THR A 82 -15.38 2.72 -26.51
C THR A 82 -15.14 1.25 -26.18
N GLY A 83 -14.50 0.97 -25.04
CA GLY A 83 -14.13 -0.39 -24.64
C GLY A 83 -12.92 -0.98 -25.37
N ILE A 84 -12.38 -0.28 -26.37
CA ILE A 84 -11.27 -0.71 -27.23
C ILE A 84 -10.37 0.47 -27.57
N TYR A 85 -9.05 0.33 -27.31
CA TYR A 85 -8.10 1.43 -27.45
C TYR A 85 -6.80 1.00 -28.11
N LYS A 86 -6.21 1.86 -28.93
CA LYS A 86 -4.83 1.64 -29.44
C LYS A 86 -3.79 2.22 -28.47
N ALA A 87 -2.69 1.49 -28.29
CA ALA A 87 -1.57 1.89 -27.46
C ALA A 87 -0.26 1.27 -27.96
N PHE A 88 0.88 1.89 -27.66
CA PHE A 88 2.17 1.19 -27.73
C PHE A 88 2.56 0.72 -26.33
N MET A 89 2.69 -0.60 -26.14
CA MET A 89 3.01 -1.21 -24.85
C MET A 89 3.83 -2.47 -25.06
N PHE A 90 4.67 -2.80 -24.08
CA PHE A 90 5.51 -4.02 -24.11
C PHE A 90 6.31 -4.19 -25.41
N GLY A 91 6.81 -3.06 -25.95
CA GLY A 91 7.62 -3.01 -27.16
C GLY A 91 6.86 -3.21 -28.48
N ASN A 92 5.52 -3.20 -28.46
CA ASN A 92 4.71 -3.47 -29.66
C ASN A 92 3.49 -2.54 -29.77
N PRO A 93 3.05 -2.20 -31.00
CA PRO A 93 1.73 -1.62 -31.20
C PRO A 93 0.66 -2.64 -30.78
N SER A 94 -0.28 -2.18 -29.97
CA SER A 94 -1.19 -3.00 -29.20
C SER A 94 -2.60 -2.42 -29.20
N ILE A 95 -3.61 -3.28 -29.18
CA ILE A 95 -5.02 -2.94 -28.95
C ILE A 95 -5.42 -3.44 -27.57
N ILE A 96 -5.84 -2.55 -26.68
CA ILE A 96 -6.39 -2.90 -25.36
C ILE A 96 -7.89 -3.13 -25.54
N VAL A 97 -8.39 -4.27 -25.06
CA VAL A 97 -9.82 -4.59 -25.02
C VAL A 97 -10.28 -4.73 -23.58
N THR A 98 -11.38 -4.06 -23.26
CA THR A 98 -11.86 -3.91 -21.86
C THR A 98 -13.32 -4.35 -21.68
N VAL A 99 -14.05 -4.62 -22.77
CA VAL A 99 -15.46 -5.04 -22.72
C VAL A 99 -15.62 -6.56 -22.81
N PRO A 100 -16.58 -7.17 -22.08
CA PRO A 100 -16.74 -8.63 -21.98
C PRO A 100 -16.80 -9.35 -23.33
N GLU A 101 -17.59 -8.85 -24.29
CA GLU A 101 -17.79 -9.50 -25.59
C GLU A 101 -16.51 -9.53 -26.43
N ALA A 102 -15.80 -8.40 -26.51
CA ALA A 102 -14.53 -8.30 -27.22
C ALA A 102 -13.45 -9.17 -26.56
N CYS A 103 -13.35 -9.13 -25.23
CA CYS A 103 -12.44 -9.97 -24.48
C CYS A 103 -12.71 -11.45 -24.72
N ARG A 104 -13.97 -11.89 -24.64
CA ARG A 104 -14.36 -13.27 -24.92
C ARG A 104 -13.99 -13.68 -26.34
N ARG A 105 -14.34 -12.89 -27.35
CA ARG A 105 -14.03 -13.18 -28.75
C ARG A 105 -12.52 -13.37 -28.96
N VAL A 106 -11.70 -12.46 -28.46
CA VAL A 106 -10.23 -12.54 -28.58
C VAL A 106 -9.65 -13.79 -27.88
N LEU A 107 -10.30 -14.27 -26.81
CA LEU A 107 -9.85 -15.47 -26.09
C LEU A 107 -10.29 -16.78 -26.75
N THR A 108 -11.43 -16.80 -27.44
CA THR A 108 -12.04 -18.02 -28.01
C THR A 108 -11.78 -18.21 -29.50
N ASP A 109 -11.45 -17.14 -30.21
CA ASP A 109 -11.23 -17.17 -31.66
C ASP A 109 -9.75 -17.48 -31.99
N ASP A 110 -9.41 -18.76 -31.93
CA ASP A 110 -8.07 -19.26 -32.27
C ASP A 110 -7.78 -19.21 -33.78
N GLU A 111 -8.78 -18.95 -34.64
CA GLU A 111 -8.57 -18.78 -36.09
C GLU A 111 -7.88 -17.44 -36.36
N TYR A 112 -8.37 -16.37 -35.73
CA TYR A 112 -7.88 -15.00 -35.95
C TYR A 112 -6.83 -14.55 -34.93
N PHE A 113 -6.70 -15.21 -33.77
CA PHE A 113 -5.74 -14.84 -32.73
C PHE A 113 -4.78 -15.98 -32.37
N LYS A 114 -3.54 -15.63 -32.02
CA LYS A 114 -2.52 -16.54 -31.46
C LYS A 114 -1.92 -15.96 -30.17
N PRO A 115 -1.14 -16.73 -29.38
CA PRO A 115 -0.41 -16.17 -28.23
C PRO A 115 0.45 -14.97 -28.63
N GLY A 116 0.37 -13.90 -27.84
CA GLY A 116 1.02 -12.62 -28.14
C GLY A 116 2.04 -12.15 -27.12
N TRP A 117 2.48 -13.02 -26.19
CA TRP A 117 3.33 -12.63 -25.06
C TRP A 117 4.60 -11.85 -25.49
N PRO A 118 5.07 -10.90 -24.67
CA PRO A 118 6.30 -10.15 -24.96
C PRO A 118 7.49 -11.08 -25.15
N SER A 119 8.38 -10.72 -26.09
CA SER A 119 9.58 -11.51 -26.37
C SER A 119 10.52 -11.63 -25.16
N SER A 120 10.51 -10.63 -24.27
CA SER A 120 11.22 -10.65 -22.99
C SER A 120 10.69 -11.73 -22.06
N THR A 121 9.37 -11.86 -21.92
CA THR A 121 8.71 -12.89 -21.12
C THR A 121 9.00 -14.28 -21.69
N LEU A 122 8.91 -14.46 -23.02
CA LEU A 122 9.21 -15.74 -23.67
C LEU A 122 10.66 -16.20 -23.48
N LYS A 123 11.62 -15.26 -23.42
CA LYS A 123 13.03 -15.58 -23.13
C LYS A 123 13.25 -16.06 -21.69
N LEU A 124 12.48 -15.53 -20.75
CA LEU A 124 12.58 -15.90 -19.33
C LEU A 124 11.82 -17.18 -19.00
N ILE A 125 10.58 -17.34 -19.49
CA ILE A 125 9.75 -18.50 -19.17
C ILE A 125 10.08 -19.71 -20.06
N GLY A 126 10.49 -19.47 -21.31
CA GLY A 126 10.79 -20.52 -22.29
C GLY A 126 9.89 -20.44 -23.52
N ARG A 127 10.46 -20.61 -24.71
CA ARG A 127 9.73 -20.53 -25.99
C ARG A 127 8.89 -21.78 -26.26
N LYS A 128 9.26 -22.91 -25.65
CA LYS A 128 8.57 -24.20 -25.76
C LYS A 128 7.55 -24.42 -24.65
N SER A 129 7.32 -23.42 -23.79
CA SER A 129 6.29 -23.42 -22.75
C SER A 129 4.89 -23.13 -23.33
N PHE A 130 3.82 -23.34 -22.53
CA PHE A 130 2.43 -23.14 -23.00
C PHE A 130 2.14 -21.72 -23.47
N ILE A 131 2.90 -20.72 -23.03
CA ILE A 131 2.71 -19.33 -23.46
C ILE A 131 3.37 -19.02 -24.81
N GLY A 132 4.33 -19.86 -25.27
CA GLY A 132 5.11 -19.65 -26.49
C GLY A 132 4.79 -20.58 -27.65
N ILE A 133 4.23 -21.76 -27.38
CA ILE A 133 3.96 -22.79 -28.39
C ILE A 133 2.72 -22.51 -29.25
N SER A 134 2.73 -23.12 -30.44
CA SER A 134 1.63 -23.08 -31.43
C SER A 134 0.34 -23.69 -30.87
N TYR A 135 -0.77 -23.49 -31.58
CA TYR A 135 -2.06 -24.04 -31.16
C TYR A 135 -2.05 -25.58 -31.11
N GLU A 136 -1.53 -26.26 -32.14
CA GLU A 136 -1.48 -27.72 -32.18
C GLU A 136 -0.58 -28.30 -31.08
N GLU A 137 0.61 -27.73 -30.90
CA GLU A 137 1.53 -28.13 -29.82
C GLU A 137 0.91 -27.88 -28.44
N HIS A 138 0.21 -26.76 -28.27
CA HIS A 138 -0.51 -26.46 -27.04
C HIS A 138 -1.63 -27.47 -26.76
N LYS A 139 -2.44 -27.78 -27.78
CA LYS A 139 -3.54 -28.75 -27.66
C LYS A 139 -3.00 -30.13 -27.27
N ARG A 140 -1.88 -30.55 -27.89
CA ARG A 140 -1.15 -31.77 -27.54
C ARG A 140 -0.69 -31.77 -26.08
N LEU A 141 0.13 -30.79 -25.69
CA LEU A 141 0.65 -30.69 -24.32
C LEU A 141 -0.46 -30.55 -23.27
N ARG A 142 -1.54 -29.83 -23.59
CA ARG A 142 -2.69 -29.66 -22.69
C ARG A 142 -3.44 -30.96 -22.45
N ARG A 143 -3.67 -31.78 -23.48
CA ARG A 143 -4.34 -33.10 -23.31
C ARG A 143 -3.60 -33.98 -22.30
N LEU A 144 -2.28 -33.85 -22.25
CA LEU A 144 -1.41 -34.66 -21.40
C LEU A 144 -1.33 -34.15 -19.97
N THR A 145 -1.30 -32.82 -19.81
CA THR A 145 -1.06 -32.19 -18.52
C THR A 145 -2.34 -31.81 -17.79
N ALA A 146 -3.46 -31.61 -18.48
CA ALA A 146 -4.71 -31.20 -17.84
C ALA A 146 -5.30 -32.29 -16.95
N ALA A 147 -5.35 -33.55 -17.40
CA ALA A 147 -5.94 -34.63 -16.60
C ALA A 147 -5.13 -34.96 -15.32
N PRO A 148 -3.79 -35.01 -15.35
CA PRO A 148 -3.04 -35.24 -14.12
C PRO A 148 -2.94 -34.01 -13.21
N VAL A 149 -3.27 -32.79 -13.67
CA VAL A 149 -3.33 -31.60 -12.80
C VAL A 149 -4.73 -31.39 -12.22
N ASN A 150 -5.77 -31.49 -13.05
CA ASN A 150 -7.14 -31.10 -12.71
C ASN A 150 -8.15 -32.26 -12.78
N GLY A 151 -7.74 -33.46 -13.17
CA GLY A 151 -8.63 -34.62 -13.25
C GLY A 151 -9.12 -35.03 -11.87
N HIS A 152 -10.35 -35.56 -11.81
CA HIS A 152 -10.99 -35.94 -10.54
C HIS A 152 -10.15 -36.92 -9.70
N GLU A 153 -9.54 -37.92 -10.34
CA GLU A 153 -8.66 -38.89 -9.67
C GLU A 153 -7.39 -38.24 -9.11
N ALA A 154 -6.77 -37.35 -9.90
CA ALA A 154 -5.57 -36.61 -9.50
C ALA A 154 -5.87 -35.67 -8.32
N LEU A 155 -6.94 -34.87 -8.40
CA LEU A 155 -7.36 -33.97 -7.32
C LEU A 155 -7.71 -34.75 -6.05
N SER A 156 -8.33 -35.93 -6.16
CA SER A 156 -8.61 -36.79 -5.00
C SER A 156 -7.33 -37.28 -4.31
N MET A 157 -6.30 -37.60 -5.09
CA MET A 157 -4.99 -38.00 -4.59
C MET A 157 -4.26 -36.82 -3.93
N TYR A 158 -4.21 -35.67 -4.61
CA TYR A 158 -3.49 -34.49 -4.13
C TYR A 158 -4.16 -33.86 -2.91
N MET A 159 -5.49 -33.93 -2.79
CA MET A 159 -6.22 -33.40 -1.63
C MET A 159 -5.65 -33.90 -0.30
N ARG A 160 -5.33 -35.20 -0.18
CA ARG A 160 -4.74 -35.76 1.06
C ARG A 160 -3.37 -35.15 1.34
N TYR A 161 -2.54 -35.03 0.31
CA TYR A 161 -1.20 -34.45 0.43
C TYR A 161 -1.24 -32.94 0.77
N ILE A 162 -2.11 -32.20 0.09
CA ILE A 162 -2.33 -30.77 0.32
C ILE A 162 -2.81 -30.55 1.75
N GLU A 163 -3.78 -31.35 2.22
CA GLU A 163 -4.28 -31.32 3.59
C GLU A 163 -3.19 -31.57 4.63
N GLU A 164 -2.36 -32.60 4.45
CA GLU A 164 -1.23 -32.90 5.34
C GLU A 164 -0.21 -31.75 5.40
N ILE A 165 0.15 -31.17 4.25
CA ILE A 165 1.06 -30.01 4.21
C ILE A 165 0.44 -28.78 4.85
N VAL A 166 -0.82 -28.47 4.53
CA VAL A 166 -1.52 -27.29 5.04
C VAL A 166 -1.62 -27.35 6.56
N THR A 167 -2.07 -28.48 7.10
CA THR A 167 -2.20 -28.66 8.55
C THR A 167 -0.84 -28.56 9.24
N SER A 168 0.17 -29.28 8.75
CA SER A 168 1.55 -29.23 9.27
C SER A 168 2.14 -27.82 9.23
N ALA A 169 1.92 -27.08 8.13
CA ALA A 169 2.43 -25.72 7.98
C ALA A 169 1.72 -24.73 8.92
N LEU A 170 0.40 -24.79 9.03
CA LEU A 170 -0.36 -23.94 9.95
C LEU A 170 0.05 -24.18 11.41
N ASP A 171 0.18 -25.45 11.83
CA ASP A 171 0.65 -25.82 13.16
C ASP A 171 2.05 -25.27 13.44
N LYS A 172 2.97 -25.42 12.46
CA LYS A 172 4.33 -24.89 12.55
C LYS A 172 4.33 -23.37 12.66
N TRP A 173 3.57 -22.67 11.83
CA TRP A 173 3.52 -21.21 11.79
C TRP A 173 2.96 -20.61 13.08
N ALA A 174 1.97 -21.25 13.69
CA ALA A 174 1.44 -20.84 14.99
C ALA A 174 2.52 -20.88 16.09
N GLY A 175 3.45 -21.83 16.02
CA GLY A 175 4.60 -21.91 16.94
C GLY A 175 5.73 -20.89 16.66
N MET A 176 5.73 -20.22 15.51
CA MET A 176 6.80 -19.29 15.11
C MET A 176 6.58 -17.84 15.59
N GLY A 177 5.38 -17.50 16.07
CA GLY A 177 5.02 -16.15 16.52
C GLY A 177 4.84 -15.18 15.36
N GLN A 178 5.92 -14.59 14.85
CA GLN A 178 5.88 -13.63 13.73
C GLN A 178 6.46 -14.24 12.45
N ILE A 179 5.69 -14.17 11.36
CA ILE A 179 6.09 -14.69 10.05
C ILE A 179 5.89 -13.65 8.94
N GLU A 180 6.63 -13.79 7.84
CA GLU A 180 6.31 -13.12 6.58
C GLU A 180 5.33 -14.02 5.81
N PHE A 181 4.04 -13.73 5.97
CA PHE A 181 2.96 -14.65 5.59
C PHE A 181 2.98 -15.02 4.10
N LEU A 182 3.33 -14.10 3.20
CA LEU A 182 3.37 -14.40 1.77
C LEU A 182 4.55 -15.31 1.42
N THR A 183 5.72 -15.13 2.04
CA THR A 183 6.86 -16.04 1.87
C THR A 183 6.52 -17.45 2.32
N GLU A 184 5.88 -17.61 3.47
CA GLU A 184 5.53 -18.94 3.97
C GLU A 184 4.44 -19.61 3.13
N LEU A 185 3.42 -18.86 2.67
CA LEU A 185 2.42 -19.37 1.72
C LEU A 185 3.03 -19.77 0.37
N ARG A 186 4.01 -19.00 -0.11
CA ARG A 186 4.77 -19.32 -1.33
C ARG A 186 5.55 -20.62 -1.17
N LYS A 187 6.29 -20.82 -0.08
CA LYS A 187 6.95 -22.11 0.19
C LYS A 187 5.96 -23.28 0.21
N LEU A 188 4.80 -23.08 0.84
CA LEU A 188 3.75 -24.10 0.90
C LEU A 188 3.24 -24.50 -0.49
N THR A 189 2.84 -23.52 -1.32
CA THR A 189 2.37 -23.81 -2.69
C THR A 189 3.47 -24.35 -3.59
N PHE A 190 4.71 -23.90 -3.39
CA PHE A 190 5.88 -24.43 -4.11
C PHE A 190 6.09 -25.93 -3.81
N ARG A 191 6.00 -26.32 -2.54
CA ARG A 191 6.11 -27.72 -2.11
C ARG A 191 5.02 -28.58 -2.75
N ILE A 192 3.77 -28.11 -2.77
CA ILE A 192 2.64 -28.81 -3.39
C ILE A 192 2.90 -29.06 -4.87
N ILE A 193 3.23 -28.00 -5.64
CA ILE A 193 3.43 -28.15 -7.08
C ILE A 193 4.69 -28.97 -7.42
N MET A 194 5.75 -28.90 -6.60
CA MET A 194 6.93 -29.75 -6.75
C MET A 194 6.60 -31.22 -6.53
N TYR A 195 5.79 -31.56 -5.53
CA TYR A 195 5.36 -32.94 -5.30
C TYR A 195 4.56 -33.49 -6.49
N ILE A 196 3.59 -32.73 -6.98
CA ILE A 196 2.76 -33.09 -8.14
C ILE A 196 3.63 -33.37 -9.38
N PHE A 197 4.68 -32.56 -9.58
CA PHE A 197 5.51 -32.68 -10.78
C PHE A 197 6.67 -33.66 -10.66
N LEU A 198 7.29 -33.79 -9.49
CA LEU A 198 8.60 -34.44 -9.34
C LEU A 198 8.61 -35.59 -8.30
N SER A 199 7.53 -35.77 -7.53
CA SER A 199 7.49 -36.66 -6.35
C SER A 199 8.69 -36.48 -5.40
N SER A 200 9.23 -35.26 -5.31
CA SER A 200 10.46 -34.97 -4.58
C SER A 200 10.22 -33.89 -3.54
N GLU A 201 10.70 -34.15 -2.32
CA GLU A 201 10.67 -33.23 -1.19
C GLU A 201 12.08 -32.84 -0.73
N SER A 202 13.08 -32.91 -1.62
CA SER A 202 14.42 -32.43 -1.26
C SER A 202 14.36 -30.94 -0.96
N GLU A 203 14.46 -30.60 0.33
CA GLU A 203 14.48 -29.22 0.83
C GLU A 203 15.59 -28.42 0.15
N GLN A 204 16.77 -29.02 -0.10
CA GLN A 204 17.88 -28.34 -0.78
C GLN A 204 17.54 -27.96 -2.24
N VAL A 205 16.88 -28.85 -2.97
CA VAL A 205 16.45 -28.58 -4.35
C VAL A 205 15.33 -27.54 -4.35
N MET A 206 14.40 -27.63 -3.39
CA MET A 206 13.30 -26.70 -3.22
C MET A 206 13.80 -25.27 -2.98
N GLU A 207 14.67 -25.07 -1.98
CA GLU A 207 15.25 -23.76 -1.66
C GLU A 207 16.05 -23.20 -2.85
N ALA A 208 16.80 -24.04 -3.55
CA ALA A 208 17.56 -23.63 -4.72
C ALA A 208 16.64 -23.13 -5.85
N LEU A 209 15.56 -23.86 -6.15
CA LEU A 209 14.60 -23.48 -7.18
C LEU A 209 13.82 -22.22 -6.77
N GLU A 210 13.31 -22.14 -5.53
CA GLU A 210 12.53 -21.00 -5.02
C GLU A 210 13.32 -19.68 -5.14
N ARG A 211 14.61 -19.70 -4.79
CA ARG A 211 15.51 -18.54 -4.92
C ARG A 211 15.64 -18.07 -6.37
N GLU A 212 15.81 -19.02 -7.30
CA GLU A 212 15.95 -18.68 -8.71
C GLU A 212 14.61 -18.23 -9.33
N TYR A 213 13.47 -18.83 -8.95
CA TYR A 213 12.15 -18.36 -9.35
C TYR A 213 11.84 -16.97 -8.84
N THR A 214 12.18 -16.67 -7.59
CA THR A 214 12.03 -15.32 -7.03
C THR A 214 12.78 -14.29 -7.88
N THR A 215 14.04 -14.59 -8.25
CA THR A 215 14.84 -13.72 -9.12
C THR A 215 14.26 -13.62 -10.54
N LEU A 216 13.77 -14.74 -11.09
CA LEU A 216 13.12 -14.81 -12.40
C LEU A 216 11.87 -13.90 -12.43
N ASN A 217 11.01 -13.99 -11.42
CA ASN A 217 9.74 -13.27 -11.34
C ASN A 217 9.94 -11.74 -11.26
N TYR A 218 10.96 -11.27 -10.54
CA TYR A 218 11.33 -9.85 -10.57
C TYR A 218 11.68 -9.38 -11.99
N GLY A 219 12.38 -10.20 -12.79
CA GLY A 219 12.70 -9.86 -14.18
C GLY A 219 11.52 -9.94 -15.12
N VAL A 220 10.59 -10.87 -14.91
CA VAL A 220 9.35 -10.97 -15.72
C VAL A 220 8.49 -9.72 -15.57
N ARG A 221 8.46 -9.11 -14.37
CA ARG A 221 7.72 -7.88 -14.07
C ARG A 221 8.49 -6.59 -14.39
N ALA A 222 9.76 -6.69 -14.76
CA ALA A 222 10.62 -5.52 -15.04
C ALA A 222 10.61 -5.11 -16.52
N MET A 223 11.06 -3.87 -16.78
CA MET A 223 11.43 -3.46 -18.13
C MET A 223 12.56 -4.34 -18.66
N ALA A 224 12.52 -4.69 -19.93
CA ALA A 224 13.43 -5.64 -20.59
C ALA A 224 14.82 -5.06 -20.88
N ILE A 225 15.46 -4.49 -19.85
CA ILE A 225 16.78 -3.85 -19.92
C ILE A 225 17.84 -4.88 -19.54
N ASN A 226 18.61 -5.34 -20.52
CA ASN A 226 19.66 -6.33 -20.32
C ASN A 226 21.02 -5.66 -20.03
N LEU A 227 21.11 -4.94 -18.92
CA LEU A 227 22.35 -4.33 -18.44
C LEU A 227 22.65 -4.80 -17.00
N PRO A 228 23.93 -4.96 -16.61
CA PRO A 228 24.30 -5.28 -15.23
C PRO A 228 23.63 -4.32 -14.23
N GLY A 229 23.11 -4.85 -13.14
CA GLY A 229 22.35 -4.10 -12.13
C GLY A 229 20.84 -4.16 -12.29
N PHE A 230 20.30 -4.32 -13.51
CA PHE A 230 18.86 -4.37 -13.76
C PHE A 230 18.26 -5.76 -13.46
N ALA A 231 16.99 -5.80 -13.02
CA ALA A 231 16.29 -7.02 -12.66
C ALA A 231 16.18 -8.02 -13.84
N TYR A 232 15.93 -7.54 -15.06
CA TYR A 232 15.82 -8.39 -16.24
C TYR A 232 17.15 -9.10 -16.59
N HIS A 233 18.30 -8.42 -16.42
CA HIS A 233 19.61 -9.04 -16.59
C HIS A 233 19.87 -10.16 -15.58
N LYS A 234 19.53 -9.94 -14.30
CA LYS A 234 19.64 -10.97 -13.24
C LYS A 234 18.73 -12.16 -13.52
N ALA A 235 17.50 -11.92 -13.99
CA ALA A 235 16.56 -12.98 -14.33
C ALA A 235 17.01 -13.87 -15.50
N LEU A 236 17.74 -13.32 -16.48
CA LEU A 236 18.34 -14.14 -17.54
C LEU A 236 19.40 -15.11 -16.98
N LYS A 237 20.14 -14.71 -15.94
CA LYS A 237 21.06 -15.62 -15.24
C LYS A 237 20.29 -16.66 -14.43
N ALA A 238 19.27 -16.25 -13.69
CA ALA A 238 18.43 -17.17 -12.91
C ALA A 238 17.76 -18.22 -13.80
N ARG A 239 17.30 -17.82 -14.99
CA ARG A 239 16.78 -18.75 -16.00
C ARG A 239 17.80 -19.80 -16.41
N LYS A 240 19.08 -19.43 -16.64
CA LYS A 240 20.14 -20.41 -16.95
C LYS A 240 20.36 -21.39 -15.80
N ASN A 241 20.33 -20.90 -14.56
CA ASN A 241 20.47 -21.73 -13.37
C ASN A 241 19.30 -22.72 -13.24
N LEU A 242 18.06 -22.27 -13.43
CA LEU A 242 16.87 -23.13 -13.44
C LEU A 242 16.99 -24.23 -14.50
N VAL A 243 17.39 -23.88 -15.72
CA VAL A 243 17.59 -24.86 -16.80
C VAL A 243 18.63 -25.91 -16.40
N ALA A 244 19.75 -25.50 -15.80
CA ALA A 244 20.78 -26.43 -15.34
C ALA A 244 20.27 -27.38 -14.23
N ILE A 245 19.52 -26.86 -13.26
CA ILE A 245 18.93 -27.65 -12.18
C ILE A 245 17.93 -28.68 -12.77
N PHE A 246 17.00 -28.24 -13.63
CA PHE A 246 16.03 -29.15 -14.24
C PHE A 246 16.68 -30.15 -15.18
N GLN A 247 17.73 -29.78 -15.92
CA GLN A 247 18.49 -30.74 -16.72
C GLN A 247 19.09 -31.84 -15.85
N SER A 248 19.66 -31.48 -14.68
CA SER A 248 20.16 -32.48 -13.72
C SER A 248 19.06 -33.43 -13.26
N ILE A 249 17.86 -32.90 -12.95
CA ILE A 249 16.71 -33.70 -12.51
C ILE A 249 16.24 -34.64 -13.63
N VAL A 250 16.15 -34.13 -14.87
CA VAL A 250 15.75 -34.93 -16.05
C VAL A 250 16.76 -36.06 -16.30
N ASN A 251 18.06 -35.77 -16.26
CA ASN A 251 19.12 -36.75 -16.45
C ASN A 251 19.05 -37.84 -15.37
N GLU A 252 18.98 -37.45 -14.10
CA GLU A 252 18.87 -38.39 -12.98
C GLU A 252 17.63 -39.30 -13.11
N ARG A 253 16.50 -38.73 -13.55
CA ARG A 253 15.26 -39.49 -13.75
C ARG A 253 15.39 -40.49 -14.91
N ARG A 254 16.02 -40.11 -16.02
CA ARG A 254 16.27 -41.02 -17.16
C ARG A 254 17.21 -42.15 -16.75
N GLU A 255 18.33 -41.85 -16.09
CA GLU A 255 19.29 -42.87 -15.61
C GLU A 255 18.66 -43.87 -14.63
N LYS A 256 17.83 -43.38 -13.69
CA LYS A 256 17.09 -44.25 -12.76
C LYS A 256 16.15 -45.20 -13.49
N ARG A 257 15.49 -44.73 -14.55
CA ARG A 257 14.56 -45.53 -15.37
C ARG A 257 15.28 -46.58 -16.20
N GLU A 258 16.47 -46.29 -16.72
CA GLU A 258 17.30 -47.27 -17.42
C GLU A 258 17.73 -48.42 -16.49
N LYS A 259 18.09 -48.08 -15.25
CA LYS A 259 18.49 -49.07 -14.23
C LYS A 259 17.30 -49.85 -13.66
N GLN A 260 16.16 -49.20 -13.48
CA GLN A 260 14.95 -49.77 -12.89
C GLN A 260 13.71 -49.20 -13.60
N PRO A 261 13.16 -49.89 -14.61
CA PRO A 261 11.96 -49.42 -15.28
C PRO A 261 10.78 -49.34 -14.29
N PRO A 262 10.06 -48.22 -14.23
CA PRO A 262 9.00 -48.02 -13.24
C PRO A 262 7.82 -48.98 -13.51
N ARG A 263 7.25 -49.55 -12.44
CA ARG A 263 6.04 -50.42 -12.51
C ARG A 263 4.76 -49.65 -12.91
N SER A 264 4.72 -48.33 -12.71
CA SER A 264 3.62 -47.43 -13.10
C SER A 264 4.11 -45.97 -13.14
N LYS A 265 3.40 -45.10 -13.88
CA LYS A 265 3.65 -43.65 -13.90
C LYS A 265 3.42 -43.07 -12.50
N LYS A 266 4.43 -42.47 -11.88
CA LYS A 266 4.33 -41.97 -10.50
C LYS A 266 3.96 -40.49 -10.41
N ASP A 267 4.41 -39.66 -11.36
CA ASP A 267 4.20 -38.21 -11.36
C ASP A 267 4.13 -37.61 -12.78
N MET A 268 3.94 -36.28 -12.85
CA MET A 268 3.87 -35.56 -14.12
C MET A 268 5.19 -35.63 -14.90
N MET A 269 6.35 -35.61 -14.24
CA MET A 269 7.64 -35.74 -14.94
C MET A 269 7.71 -37.06 -15.70
N ASP A 270 7.31 -38.17 -15.08
CA ASP A 270 7.22 -39.46 -15.76
C ASP A 270 6.27 -39.43 -16.96
N ALA A 271 5.12 -38.76 -16.84
CA ALA A 271 4.19 -38.58 -17.94
C ALA A 271 4.78 -37.76 -19.10
N LEU A 272 5.55 -36.71 -18.80
CA LEU A 272 6.22 -35.87 -19.80
C LEU A 272 7.39 -36.57 -20.49
N LEU A 273 8.09 -37.49 -19.81
CA LEU A 273 9.21 -38.24 -20.39
C LEU A 273 8.75 -39.34 -21.37
N GLU A 274 7.58 -39.91 -21.14
CA GLU A 274 7.04 -41.04 -21.92
C GLU A 274 6.10 -40.63 -23.04
N VAL A 275 5.64 -39.38 -23.05
CA VAL A 275 4.65 -39.00 -24.04
C VAL A 275 5.21 -39.02 -25.46
N GLU A 276 4.47 -39.67 -26.34
CA GLU A 276 4.68 -39.71 -27.77
C GLU A 276 3.53 -39.00 -28.50
N ASP A 277 3.82 -38.34 -29.62
CA ASP A 277 2.80 -37.81 -30.51
C ASP A 277 2.26 -38.86 -31.49
N GLU A 278 1.34 -38.46 -32.36
CA GLU A 278 0.71 -39.35 -33.36
C GLU A 278 1.74 -40.00 -34.30
N ASN A 279 2.95 -39.45 -34.40
CA ASN A 279 4.07 -39.97 -35.18
C ASN A 279 5.13 -40.69 -34.33
N GLY A 280 4.87 -40.94 -33.04
CA GLY A 280 5.80 -41.58 -32.11
C GLY A 280 6.90 -40.66 -31.57
N ARG A 281 6.88 -39.35 -31.83
CA ARG A 281 7.92 -38.43 -31.36
C ARG A 281 7.71 -38.09 -29.89
N ARG A 282 8.77 -38.20 -29.10
CA ARG A 282 8.84 -37.76 -27.70
C ARG A 282 9.23 -36.30 -27.55
N LEU A 283 8.90 -35.72 -26.39
CA LEU A 283 9.40 -34.40 -25.99
C LEU A 283 10.92 -34.47 -25.78
N ASN A 284 11.61 -33.46 -26.29
CA ASN A 284 13.03 -33.27 -25.98
C ASN A 284 13.20 -32.57 -24.62
N ASP A 285 14.43 -32.56 -24.10
CA ASP A 285 14.70 -32.00 -22.77
C ASP A 285 14.39 -30.50 -22.68
N GLU A 286 14.61 -29.72 -23.74
CA GLU A 286 14.25 -28.29 -23.77
C GLU A 286 12.73 -28.11 -23.62
N GLU A 287 11.93 -28.92 -24.32
CA GLU A 287 10.47 -28.90 -24.24
C GLU A 287 9.99 -29.28 -22.82
N ILE A 288 10.58 -30.30 -22.21
CA ILE A 288 10.25 -30.72 -20.83
C ILE A 288 10.62 -29.62 -19.83
N ILE A 289 11.84 -29.08 -19.91
CA ILE A 289 12.35 -28.06 -18.99
C ILE A 289 11.54 -26.76 -19.09
N ASP A 290 11.16 -26.32 -20.30
CA ASP A 290 10.32 -25.14 -20.49
C ASP A 290 8.92 -25.32 -19.88
N VAL A 291 8.36 -26.53 -19.99
CA VAL A 291 7.08 -26.87 -19.37
C VAL A 291 7.19 -26.85 -17.84
N LEU A 292 8.25 -27.42 -17.27
CA LEU A 292 8.49 -27.43 -15.82
C LEU A 292 8.69 -26.01 -15.27
N VAL A 293 9.50 -25.20 -15.96
CA VAL A 293 9.75 -23.80 -15.53
C VAL A 293 8.46 -23.00 -15.49
N MET A 294 7.56 -23.23 -16.43
CA MET A 294 6.28 -22.54 -16.44
C MET A 294 5.31 -23.05 -15.37
N TYR A 295 5.11 -24.37 -15.24
CA TYR A 295 4.12 -24.93 -14.31
C TYR A 295 4.47 -24.70 -12.85
N LEU A 296 5.74 -24.93 -12.47
CA LEU A 296 6.19 -24.70 -11.11
C LEU A 296 6.10 -23.21 -10.73
N ASN A 297 6.41 -22.31 -11.66
CA ASN A 297 6.20 -20.88 -11.42
C ASN A 297 4.72 -20.51 -11.27
N ALA A 298 3.85 -21.09 -12.11
CA ALA A 298 2.43 -20.79 -12.14
C ALA A 298 1.70 -21.24 -10.86
N GLY A 299 1.88 -22.50 -10.43
CA GLY A 299 1.23 -23.04 -9.22
C GLY A 299 1.74 -22.41 -7.92
N HIS A 300 2.96 -21.91 -7.94
CA HIS A 300 3.59 -21.26 -6.80
C HIS A 300 3.07 -19.84 -6.54
N GLU A 301 3.30 -18.93 -7.48
CA GLU A 301 3.07 -17.50 -7.27
C GLU A 301 1.58 -17.19 -7.19
N SER A 302 0.75 -17.79 -8.05
CA SER A 302 -0.66 -17.42 -8.17
C SER A 302 -1.49 -17.87 -6.97
N SER A 303 -1.46 -19.17 -6.62
CA SER A 303 -2.16 -19.71 -5.46
C SER A 303 -1.71 -19.03 -4.16
N GLY A 304 -0.40 -18.82 -3.96
CA GLY A 304 0.12 -18.21 -2.73
C GLY A 304 -0.40 -16.78 -2.50
N HIS A 305 -0.44 -15.95 -3.55
CA HIS A 305 -0.97 -14.59 -3.45
C HIS A 305 -2.48 -14.58 -3.22
N ILE A 306 -3.24 -15.42 -3.93
CA ILE A 306 -4.70 -15.48 -3.76
C ILE A 306 -5.06 -15.97 -2.37
N THR A 307 -4.39 -17.00 -1.85
CA THR A 307 -4.60 -17.50 -0.48
C THR A 307 -4.30 -16.42 0.56
N MET A 308 -3.20 -15.68 0.39
CA MET A 308 -2.86 -14.56 1.28
C MET A 308 -3.98 -13.50 1.28
N TRP A 309 -4.38 -13.04 0.10
CA TRP A 309 -5.41 -12.00 -0.03
C TRP A 309 -6.78 -12.46 0.44
N ALA A 310 -7.19 -13.69 0.14
CA ALA A 310 -8.45 -14.25 0.64
C ALA A 310 -8.47 -14.30 2.17
N THR A 311 -7.35 -14.70 2.78
CA THR A 311 -7.19 -14.67 4.24
C THR A 311 -7.32 -13.24 4.77
N LEU A 312 -6.58 -12.28 4.19
CA LEU A 312 -6.63 -10.88 4.61
C LEU A 312 -8.03 -10.26 4.45
N PHE A 313 -8.72 -10.55 3.34
CA PHE A 313 -10.09 -10.06 3.12
C PHE A 313 -11.05 -10.61 4.17
N LEU A 314 -11.01 -11.92 4.45
CA LEU A 314 -11.85 -12.49 5.51
C LEU A 314 -11.58 -11.82 6.86
N GLN A 315 -10.32 -11.57 7.21
CA GLN A 315 -9.98 -10.92 8.48
C GLN A 315 -10.41 -9.46 8.59
N GLN A 316 -10.41 -8.74 7.47
CA GLN A 316 -10.91 -7.38 7.39
C GLN A 316 -12.44 -7.31 7.48
N HIS A 317 -13.12 -8.44 7.28
CA HIS A 317 -14.57 -8.57 7.26
C HIS A 317 -15.04 -9.66 8.24
N PRO A 318 -15.05 -9.39 9.56
CA PRO A 318 -15.40 -10.39 10.58
C PRO A 318 -16.73 -11.10 10.33
N GLU A 319 -17.72 -10.41 9.76
CA GLU A 319 -19.01 -10.97 9.37
C GLU A 319 -18.88 -12.09 8.33
N PHE A 320 -17.99 -11.92 7.34
CA PHE A 320 -17.73 -12.94 6.33
C PHE A 320 -16.85 -14.05 6.87
N PHE A 321 -15.87 -13.71 7.73
CA PHE A 321 -15.06 -14.70 8.44
C PHE A 321 -15.95 -15.65 9.26
N GLN A 322 -16.84 -15.11 10.10
CA GLN A 322 -17.70 -15.91 10.97
C GLN A 322 -18.67 -16.78 10.15
N ARG A 323 -19.24 -16.25 9.05
CA ARG A 323 -20.10 -17.04 8.16
C ARG A 323 -19.35 -18.18 7.48
N ALA A 324 -18.13 -17.93 6.99
CA ALA A 324 -17.28 -18.95 6.39
C ALA A 324 -16.85 -20.00 7.43
N LYS A 325 -16.50 -19.59 8.65
CA LYS A 325 -16.14 -20.46 9.75
C LYS A 325 -17.30 -21.37 10.17
N ALA A 326 -18.50 -20.82 10.35
CA ALA A 326 -19.69 -21.59 10.72
C ALA A 326 -20.02 -22.68 9.70
N GLU A 327 -19.81 -22.42 8.40
CA GLU A 327 -19.92 -23.45 7.35
C GLU A 327 -18.91 -24.58 7.56
N GLN A 328 -17.65 -24.27 7.90
CA GLN A 328 -16.62 -25.29 8.11
C GLN A 328 -16.91 -26.12 9.36
N GLU A 329 -17.36 -25.48 10.44
CA GLU A 329 -17.76 -26.16 11.68
C GLU A 329 -18.94 -27.11 11.44
N ALA A 330 -19.92 -26.71 10.62
CA ALA A 330 -21.05 -27.56 10.26
C ALA A 330 -20.61 -28.79 9.44
N ILE A 331 -19.66 -28.63 8.52
CA ILE A 331 -19.08 -29.74 7.75
C ILE A 331 -18.40 -30.74 8.70
N VAL A 332 -17.55 -30.26 9.60
CA VAL A 332 -16.85 -31.12 10.58
C VAL A 332 -17.84 -31.81 11.52
N LYS A 333 -18.88 -31.12 11.98
CA LYS A 333 -19.92 -31.69 12.86
C LYS A 333 -20.71 -32.82 12.21
N ASN A 334 -20.97 -32.73 10.91
CA ASN A 334 -21.70 -33.73 10.15
C ASN A 334 -20.82 -34.89 9.65
N ARG A 335 -19.50 -34.84 9.92
CA ARG A 335 -18.55 -35.86 9.48
C ARG A 335 -18.75 -37.16 10.25
N PRO A 336 -18.80 -38.33 9.57
CA PRO A 336 -18.82 -39.62 10.26
C PRO A 336 -17.57 -39.81 11.13
N PRO A 337 -17.67 -40.38 12.34
CA PRO A 337 -16.50 -40.57 13.23
C PRO A 337 -15.37 -41.42 12.62
N THR A 338 -15.69 -42.24 11.62
CA THR A 338 -14.73 -43.10 10.91
C THR A 338 -13.95 -42.36 9.82
N GLN A 339 -14.39 -41.17 9.41
CA GLN A 339 -13.74 -40.42 8.34
C GLN A 339 -12.60 -39.57 8.90
N LYS A 340 -11.40 -39.75 8.34
CA LYS A 340 -10.23 -38.91 8.59
C LYS A 340 -9.98 -38.00 7.40
N GLY A 341 -9.79 -36.71 7.67
CA GLY A 341 -9.52 -35.70 6.64
C GLY A 341 -10.75 -35.28 5.83
N LEU A 342 -10.51 -34.37 4.91
CA LEU A 342 -11.46 -33.82 3.95
C LEU A 342 -11.76 -34.82 2.83
N THR A 343 -12.95 -34.69 2.25
CA THR A 343 -13.30 -35.35 0.99
C THR A 343 -13.68 -34.34 -0.08
N LEU A 344 -13.54 -34.70 -1.36
CA LEU A 344 -14.02 -33.84 -2.46
C LEU A 344 -15.54 -33.57 -2.37
N LYS A 345 -16.30 -34.47 -1.71
CA LYS A 345 -17.72 -34.25 -1.44
C LYS A 345 -17.92 -33.12 -0.45
N GLU A 346 -17.16 -33.09 0.65
CA GLU A 346 -17.20 -32.00 1.63
C GLU A 346 -16.73 -30.67 1.02
N VAL A 347 -15.68 -30.69 0.20
CA VAL A 347 -15.21 -29.48 -0.52
C VAL A 347 -16.32 -28.89 -1.39
N ARG A 348 -17.12 -29.73 -2.07
CA ARG A 348 -18.28 -29.27 -2.86
C ARG A 348 -19.43 -28.71 -2.00
N GLN A 349 -19.48 -29.05 -0.72
CA GLN A 349 -20.47 -28.53 0.23
C GLN A 349 -20.06 -27.18 0.84
N MET A 350 -18.83 -26.72 0.61
CA MET A 350 -18.35 -25.40 1.05
C MET A 350 -18.86 -24.28 0.14
N GLU A 351 -20.19 -24.14 0.05
CA GLU A 351 -20.85 -23.23 -0.88
C GLU A 351 -20.48 -21.76 -0.65
N TYR A 352 -20.45 -21.31 0.61
CA TYR A 352 -20.07 -19.95 0.96
C TYR A 352 -18.57 -19.72 0.81
N LEU A 353 -17.71 -20.67 1.22
CA LEU A 353 -16.27 -20.53 1.03
C LEU A 353 -15.90 -20.45 -0.47
N SER A 354 -16.62 -21.18 -1.34
CA SER A 354 -16.42 -21.08 -2.78
C SER A 354 -16.66 -19.66 -3.32
N LYS A 355 -17.67 -18.94 -2.79
CA LYS A 355 -17.95 -17.54 -3.10
C LYS A 355 -16.89 -16.58 -2.57
N VAL A 356 -16.32 -16.86 -1.39
CA VAL A 356 -15.17 -16.11 -0.84
C VAL A 356 -13.98 -16.23 -1.78
N VAL A 357 -13.69 -17.44 -2.27
CA VAL A 357 -12.59 -17.69 -3.22
C VAL A 357 -12.84 -16.97 -4.55
N ASP A 358 -14.05 -17.07 -5.10
CA ASP A 358 -14.40 -16.40 -6.37
C ASP A 358 -14.39 -14.88 -6.26
N GLU A 359 -14.85 -14.31 -5.14
CA GLU A 359 -14.74 -12.87 -4.88
C GLU A 359 -13.29 -12.42 -4.71
N SER A 360 -12.45 -13.23 -4.07
CA SER A 360 -11.01 -12.94 -3.94
C SER A 360 -10.31 -12.95 -5.30
N LEU A 361 -10.62 -13.94 -6.15
CA LEU A 361 -10.14 -14.03 -7.53
C LEU A 361 -10.59 -12.84 -8.39
N ARG A 362 -11.86 -12.41 -8.25
CA ARG A 362 -12.41 -11.24 -8.93
C ARG A 362 -11.70 -9.96 -8.49
N LEU A 363 -11.66 -9.70 -7.19
CA LEU A 363 -11.19 -8.42 -6.66
C LEU A 363 -9.67 -8.24 -6.86
N LEU A 364 -8.88 -9.29 -6.59
CA LEU A 364 -7.43 -9.22 -6.83
C LEU A 364 -7.11 -9.15 -8.32
N THR A 365 -7.82 -9.94 -9.14
CA THR A 365 -7.50 -10.17 -10.56
C THR A 365 -6.00 -10.36 -10.78
N PHE A 366 -5.43 -11.41 -10.20
CA PHE A 366 -3.97 -11.65 -10.20
C PHE A 366 -3.36 -11.55 -11.61
N SER A 367 -4.00 -12.19 -12.59
CA SER A 367 -3.69 -12.00 -14.01
C SER A 367 -4.54 -10.87 -14.59
N PHE A 368 -4.15 -9.61 -14.39
CA PHE A 368 -4.94 -8.45 -14.85
C PHE A 368 -5.03 -8.30 -16.37
N VAL A 369 -4.10 -8.89 -17.12
CA VAL A 369 -4.04 -8.84 -18.59
C VAL A 369 -3.50 -10.14 -19.18
N VAL A 370 -3.98 -10.52 -20.37
CA VAL A 370 -3.33 -11.55 -21.20
C VAL A 370 -3.09 -11.06 -22.62
N PHE A 371 -2.13 -11.70 -23.29
CA PHE A 371 -1.60 -11.25 -24.57
C PHE A 371 -2.03 -12.16 -25.72
N ARG A 372 -2.56 -11.55 -26.78
CA ARG A 372 -2.82 -12.18 -28.09
C ARG A 372 -2.14 -11.38 -29.19
N GLU A 373 -2.08 -11.97 -30.38
CA GLU A 373 -1.62 -11.32 -31.62
C GLU A 373 -2.59 -11.67 -32.74
N ALA A 374 -2.99 -10.67 -33.53
CA ALA A 374 -3.88 -10.86 -34.66
C ALA A 374 -3.13 -11.56 -35.83
N LYS A 375 -3.69 -12.66 -36.34
CA LYS A 375 -3.14 -13.42 -37.48
C LYS A 375 -3.51 -12.81 -38.83
N ALA A 376 -4.63 -12.09 -38.87
CA ALA A 376 -5.16 -11.35 -40.01
C ALA A 376 -5.73 -10.01 -39.51
N ASP A 377 -6.18 -9.15 -40.42
CA ASP A 377 -6.93 -7.96 -40.03
C ASP A 377 -8.29 -8.40 -39.49
N VAL A 378 -8.68 -7.92 -38.31
CA VAL A 378 -9.93 -8.33 -37.63
C VAL A 378 -10.83 -7.13 -37.42
N GLN A 379 -12.08 -7.22 -37.87
CA GLN A 379 -13.12 -6.22 -37.55
C GLN A 379 -13.74 -6.52 -36.18
N MET A 380 -13.67 -5.57 -35.26
CA MET A 380 -14.19 -5.69 -33.90
C MET A 380 -14.68 -4.34 -33.36
N SER A 381 -15.92 -4.32 -32.88
CA SER A 381 -16.57 -3.12 -32.32
C SER A 381 -16.52 -1.90 -33.24
N GLY A 382 -16.63 -2.11 -34.56
CA GLY A 382 -16.56 -1.04 -35.57
C GLY A 382 -15.14 -0.59 -35.95
N TYR A 383 -14.10 -1.24 -35.41
CA TYR A 383 -12.70 -0.91 -35.68
C TYR A 383 -11.93 -2.09 -36.30
N THR A 384 -10.84 -1.77 -37.00
CA THR A 384 -9.87 -2.74 -37.52
C THR A 384 -8.74 -2.97 -36.52
N ILE A 385 -8.51 -4.22 -36.12
CA ILE A 385 -7.26 -4.67 -35.49
C ILE A 385 -6.33 -5.14 -36.62
N PRO A 386 -5.18 -4.47 -36.85
CA PRO A 386 -4.29 -4.89 -37.93
C PRO A 386 -3.58 -6.21 -37.65
N LYS A 387 -3.31 -6.97 -38.71
CA LYS A 387 -2.47 -8.17 -38.68
C LYS A 387 -1.12 -7.87 -38.01
N GLY A 388 -0.71 -8.76 -37.10
CA GLY A 388 0.56 -8.69 -36.37
C GLY A 388 0.54 -7.74 -35.16
N TRP A 389 -0.50 -6.92 -34.97
CA TRP A 389 -0.64 -6.12 -33.76
C TRP A 389 -1.00 -7.01 -32.57
N LYS A 390 -0.51 -6.61 -31.39
CA LYS A 390 -0.85 -7.29 -30.14
C LYS A 390 -2.26 -6.90 -29.69
N VAL A 391 -2.93 -7.80 -29.00
CA VAL A 391 -4.22 -7.52 -28.35
C VAL A 391 -4.08 -7.85 -26.87
N LEU A 392 -4.30 -6.85 -26.02
CA LEU A 392 -4.18 -6.91 -24.57
C LEU A 392 -5.58 -7.05 -23.99
N VAL A 393 -5.92 -8.27 -23.55
CA VAL A 393 -7.23 -8.56 -22.97
C VAL A 393 -7.20 -8.19 -21.50
N TRP A 394 -7.89 -7.11 -21.13
CA TRP A 394 -7.72 -6.44 -19.85
C TRP A 394 -8.78 -6.87 -18.82
N PHE A 395 -8.57 -8.03 -18.19
CA PHE A 395 -9.53 -8.65 -17.27
C PHE A 395 -9.93 -7.75 -16.11
N ARG A 396 -8.99 -6.94 -15.60
CA ARG A 396 -9.24 -6.06 -14.47
C ARG A 396 -10.35 -5.04 -14.74
N SER A 397 -10.49 -4.56 -15.98
CA SER A 397 -11.57 -3.64 -16.34
C SER A 397 -12.93 -4.30 -16.25
N ILE A 398 -13.04 -5.58 -16.61
CA ILE A 398 -14.29 -6.36 -16.54
C ILE A 398 -14.63 -6.66 -15.08
N HIS A 399 -13.66 -7.18 -14.33
CA HIS A 399 -13.88 -7.58 -12.94
C HIS A 399 -14.21 -6.40 -12.02
N LEU A 400 -13.74 -5.19 -12.37
CA LEU A 400 -13.99 -3.98 -11.61
C LEU A 400 -14.98 -3.01 -12.26
N ASP A 401 -15.74 -3.49 -13.25
CA ASP A 401 -16.78 -2.70 -13.91
C ASP A 401 -18.00 -2.54 -13.00
N PRO A 402 -18.39 -1.31 -12.60
CA PRO A 402 -19.56 -1.09 -11.77
C PRO A 402 -20.90 -1.44 -12.46
N GLU A 403 -20.95 -1.52 -13.80
CA GLU A 403 -22.14 -1.95 -14.53
C GLU A 403 -22.34 -3.47 -14.48
N ILE A 404 -21.25 -4.23 -14.26
CA ILE A 404 -21.27 -5.69 -14.13
C ILE A 404 -21.35 -6.09 -12.65
N TYR A 405 -20.56 -5.43 -11.80
CA TYR A 405 -20.40 -5.72 -10.39
C TYR A 405 -20.64 -4.44 -9.57
N PRO A 406 -21.82 -4.25 -8.96
CA PRO A 406 -22.09 -3.10 -8.10
C PRO A 406 -21.08 -3.00 -6.95
N ASN A 407 -20.61 -1.79 -6.64
CA ASN A 407 -19.50 -1.55 -5.71
C ASN A 407 -18.30 -2.48 -5.96
N PRO A 408 -17.68 -2.40 -7.15
CA PRO A 408 -16.75 -3.43 -7.63
C PRO A 408 -15.48 -3.56 -6.79
N LYS A 409 -15.14 -2.54 -5.99
CA LYS A 409 -13.93 -2.50 -5.14
C LYS A 409 -14.18 -3.04 -3.73
N GLU A 410 -15.42 -3.24 -3.34
CA GLU A 410 -15.76 -3.86 -2.05
C GLU A 410 -15.58 -5.38 -2.17
N PHE A 411 -15.01 -5.99 -1.14
CA PHE A 411 -15.01 -7.43 -1.00
C PHE A 411 -16.38 -7.88 -0.49
N ASN A 412 -17.18 -8.57 -1.30
CA ASN A 412 -18.49 -9.07 -0.88
C ASN A 412 -18.77 -10.46 -1.50
N PRO A 413 -18.58 -11.55 -0.75
CA PRO A 413 -18.90 -12.90 -1.20
C PRO A 413 -20.38 -13.12 -1.54
N SER A 414 -21.29 -12.39 -0.87
CA SER A 414 -22.74 -12.53 -1.11
C SER A 414 -23.17 -11.98 -2.47
N ARG A 415 -22.28 -11.29 -3.20
CA ARG A 415 -22.51 -10.89 -4.60
C ARG A 415 -22.78 -12.08 -5.52
N TRP A 416 -22.27 -13.25 -5.15
CA TRP A 416 -22.47 -14.50 -5.88
C TRP A 416 -23.80 -15.18 -5.53
N ASP A 417 -24.59 -14.65 -4.58
CA ASP A 417 -25.90 -15.19 -4.23
C ASP A 417 -26.89 -14.97 -5.39
N GLY A 418 -27.31 -16.05 -6.04
CA GLY A 418 -28.21 -16.01 -7.20
C GLY A 418 -27.58 -15.43 -8.48
N LEU A 419 -26.30 -15.02 -8.45
CA LEU A 419 -25.60 -14.49 -9.61
C LEU A 419 -24.87 -15.60 -10.35
N THR A 420 -25.38 -15.97 -11.52
CA THR A 420 -24.60 -16.72 -12.51
C THR A 420 -23.91 -15.72 -13.42
N PRO A 421 -22.57 -15.56 -13.36
CA PRO A 421 -21.88 -14.59 -14.21
C PRO A 421 -22.11 -14.91 -15.68
N LYS A 422 -22.42 -13.88 -16.47
CA LYS A 422 -22.58 -14.00 -17.92
C LYS A 422 -21.23 -14.42 -18.53
N ALA A 423 -21.28 -15.16 -19.62
CA ALA A 423 -20.06 -15.61 -20.30
C ALA A 423 -19.18 -14.41 -20.68
N GLY A 424 -17.94 -14.38 -20.18
CA GLY A 424 -16.99 -13.28 -20.41
C GLY A 424 -16.96 -12.21 -19.32
N THR A 425 -17.82 -12.28 -18.29
CA THR A 425 -17.82 -11.28 -17.19
C THR A 425 -17.01 -11.72 -15.97
N PHE A 426 -16.73 -13.02 -15.82
CA PHE A 426 -15.81 -13.56 -14.81
C PHE A 426 -14.73 -14.40 -15.50
N LEU A 427 -13.51 -13.87 -15.54
CA LEU A 427 -12.36 -14.40 -16.30
C LEU A 427 -11.09 -14.57 -15.44
N PRO A 428 -11.15 -15.01 -14.16
CA PRO A 428 -9.95 -15.13 -13.31
C PRO A 428 -8.92 -16.13 -13.86
N PHE A 429 -9.40 -17.09 -14.65
CA PHE A 429 -8.59 -18.13 -15.29
C PHE A 429 -8.54 -17.98 -16.83
N GLY A 430 -8.97 -16.84 -17.36
CA GLY A 430 -9.17 -16.64 -18.79
C GLY A 430 -10.30 -17.49 -19.38
N ALA A 431 -10.29 -17.67 -20.70
CA ALA A 431 -11.30 -18.44 -21.43
C ALA A 431 -10.72 -19.07 -22.70
N GLY A 432 -11.54 -19.89 -23.40
CA GLY A 432 -11.19 -20.54 -24.65
C GLY A 432 -10.22 -21.71 -24.48
N SER A 433 -9.53 -22.08 -25.56
CA SER A 433 -8.61 -23.22 -25.59
C SER A 433 -7.43 -23.08 -24.60
N ARG A 434 -7.13 -21.84 -24.18
CA ARG A 434 -6.03 -21.48 -23.28
C ARG A 434 -6.49 -21.04 -21.89
N MET A 435 -7.70 -21.41 -21.48
CA MET A 435 -8.14 -21.30 -20.07
C MET A 435 -7.12 -21.97 -19.14
N CYS A 436 -6.91 -21.48 -17.91
CA CYS A 436 -5.91 -22.05 -17.00
C CYS A 436 -6.11 -23.59 -16.84
N PRO A 437 -5.07 -24.41 -17.07
CA PRO A 437 -5.14 -25.87 -16.89
C PRO A 437 -5.05 -26.32 -15.43
N GLY A 438 -4.88 -25.38 -14.48
CA GLY A 438 -4.80 -25.64 -13.04
C GLY A 438 -5.87 -24.90 -12.22
N ASN A 439 -6.97 -24.48 -12.85
CA ASN A 439 -8.04 -23.72 -12.17
C ASN A 439 -8.66 -24.48 -10.98
N ASP A 440 -8.99 -25.76 -11.15
CA ASP A 440 -9.61 -26.59 -10.11
C ASP A 440 -8.60 -26.94 -9.02
N LEU A 441 -7.34 -27.24 -9.37
CA LEU A 441 -6.26 -27.42 -8.40
C LEU A 441 -6.05 -26.16 -7.55
N ALA A 442 -5.95 -24.98 -8.18
CA ALA A 442 -5.76 -23.72 -7.46
C ALA A 442 -6.93 -23.45 -6.49
N LYS A 443 -8.18 -23.62 -6.95
CA LYS A 443 -9.35 -23.49 -6.07
C LYS A 443 -9.31 -24.49 -4.92
N LEU A 444 -8.91 -25.74 -5.18
CA LEU A 444 -8.79 -26.78 -4.16
C LEU A 444 -7.74 -26.42 -3.10
N GLU A 445 -6.54 -25.99 -3.52
CA GLU A 445 -5.46 -25.54 -2.62
C GLU A 445 -5.93 -24.41 -1.70
N ILE A 446 -6.52 -23.36 -2.28
CA ILE A 446 -7.03 -22.20 -1.53
C ILE A 446 -8.13 -22.64 -0.54
N THR A 447 -9.05 -23.49 -1.00
CA THR A 447 -10.19 -23.95 -0.20
C THR A 447 -9.74 -24.81 0.99
N ILE A 448 -8.83 -25.77 0.78
CA ILE A 448 -8.29 -26.61 1.86
C ILE A 448 -7.53 -25.74 2.87
N PHE A 449 -6.71 -24.79 2.40
CA PHE A 449 -6.03 -23.86 3.27
C PHE A 449 -7.01 -23.07 4.15
N LEU A 450 -7.99 -22.42 3.53
CA LEU A 450 -8.96 -21.61 4.25
C LEU A 450 -9.83 -22.44 5.19
N HIS A 451 -10.20 -23.67 4.83
CA HIS A 451 -10.96 -24.57 5.70
C HIS A 451 -10.23 -24.78 7.04
N TYR A 452 -8.97 -25.17 6.99
CA TYR A 452 -8.18 -25.42 8.20
C TYR A 452 -7.79 -24.15 8.95
N PHE A 453 -7.52 -23.07 8.22
CA PHE A 453 -7.26 -21.75 8.81
C PHE A 453 -8.47 -21.26 9.61
N LEU A 454 -9.67 -21.25 9.02
CA LEU A 454 -10.90 -20.75 9.65
C LEU A 454 -11.30 -21.50 10.92
N LEU A 455 -11.04 -22.82 10.96
CA LEU A 455 -11.38 -23.65 12.11
C LEU A 455 -10.53 -23.31 13.35
N ASN A 456 -9.23 -23.12 13.17
CA ASN A 456 -8.28 -23.20 14.28
C ASN A 456 -7.38 -21.97 14.45
N TYR A 457 -7.38 -21.04 13.50
CA TYR A 457 -6.37 -19.99 13.41
C TYR A 457 -6.98 -18.60 13.23
N GLU A 458 -6.28 -17.62 13.80
CA GLU A 458 -6.45 -16.21 13.53
C GLU A 458 -5.07 -15.61 13.26
N LEU A 459 -4.99 -14.68 12.31
CA LEU A 459 -3.78 -13.95 11.96
C LEU A 459 -3.88 -12.50 12.46
N GLU A 460 -2.92 -12.05 13.25
CA GLU A 460 -2.82 -10.64 13.63
C GLU A 460 -1.75 -9.95 12.81
N ARG A 461 -2.12 -8.88 12.09
CA ARG A 461 -1.14 -8.06 11.38
C ARG A 461 -0.35 -7.23 12.41
N VAL A 462 0.97 -7.45 12.48
CA VAL A 462 1.89 -6.63 13.30
C VAL A 462 1.77 -5.12 12.98
N ASN A 463 1.35 -4.78 11.76
CA ASN A 463 0.99 -3.42 11.39
C ASN A 463 -0.37 -3.40 10.64
N PRO A 464 -1.49 -3.25 11.36
CA PRO A 464 -2.84 -3.23 10.78
C PRO A 464 -3.09 -1.97 9.93
N ARG A 465 -2.45 -0.85 10.29
CA ARG A 465 -2.67 0.47 9.67
C ARG A 465 -1.84 0.73 8.43
N CYS A 466 -0.80 -0.06 8.18
CA CYS A 466 -0.04 0.01 6.94
C CYS A 466 -0.97 -0.29 5.76
N PRO A 467 -1.28 0.70 4.89
CA PRO A 467 -1.79 0.39 3.57
C PRO A 467 -0.71 -0.44 2.87
N PRO A 468 -1.04 -1.38 1.99
CA PRO A 468 -0.05 -1.96 1.09
C PRO A 468 0.46 -0.87 0.12
N MET A 469 1.33 0.03 0.60
CA MET A 469 1.98 1.09 -0.16
C MET A 469 3.49 1.05 0.12
N ALA A 470 4.25 0.81 -0.95
CA ALA A 470 5.66 0.44 -0.89
C ALA A 470 6.64 1.61 -0.68
N GLY A 471 6.23 2.88 -0.76
CA GLY A 471 7.16 4.02 -0.82
C GLY A 471 7.73 4.52 0.52
N THR A 472 6.93 4.59 1.59
CA THR A 472 7.40 5.04 2.93
C THR A 472 7.88 3.91 3.83
N ALA A 473 7.66 2.66 3.42
CA ALA A 473 7.78 1.48 4.29
C ALA A 473 9.19 1.37 4.90
N SER A 474 10.25 1.58 4.10
CA SER A 474 11.63 1.60 4.57
C SER A 474 11.91 2.69 5.62
N PHE A 475 11.47 3.93 5.40
CA PHE A 475 11.71 5.05 6.33
C PHE A 475 10.92 4.91 7.63
N VAL A 476 9.63 4.56 7.53
CA VAL A 476 8.76 4.27 8.67
C VAL A 476 9.35 3.12 9.49
N ARG A 477 9.80 2.04 8.83
CA ARG A 477 10.47 0.92 9.50
C ARG A 477 11.76 1.34 10.19
N LYS A 478 12.62 2.15 9.58
CA LYS A 478 13.87 2.64 10.21
C LYS A 478 13.56 3.45 11.47
N VAL A 479 12.67 4.44 11.37
CA VAL A 479 12.29 5.29 12.51
C VAL A 479 11.62 4.46 13.61
N GLY A 480 10.61 3.66 13.30
CA GLY A 480 9.92 2.89 14.33
C GLY A 480 10.75 1.73 14.89
N THR A 481 11.70 1.15 14.14
CA THR A 481 12.66 0.17 14.70
C THR A 481 13.63 0.85 15.66
N ALA A 482 14.12 2.06 15.36
CA ALA A 482 14.95 2.83 16.27
C ALA A 482 14.19 3.14 17.58
N VAL A 483 12.92 3.58 17.47
CA VAL A 483 12.05 3.81 18.63
C VAL A 483 11.82 2.52 19.43
N ARG A 484 11.52 1.38 18.78
CA ARG A 484 11.32 0.09 19.47
C ARG A 484 12.60 -0.43 20.13
N LYS A 485 13.77 -0.28 19.51
CA LYS A 485 15.06 -0.68 20.08
C LYS A 485 15.35 0.08 21.38
N VAL A 486 15.00 1.37 21.41
CA VAL A 486 15.05 2.14 22.65
C VAL A 486 13.99 1.61 23.63
N ALA A 487 12.73 1.48 23.23
CA ALA A 487 11.64 1.02 24.12
C ALA A 487 11.87 -0.37 24.75
N GLY A 488 12.50 -1.31 24.04
CA GLY A 488 12.74 -2.70 24.50
C GLY A 488 13.96 -2.90 25.41
N ASN A 489 14.85 -1.92 25.55
CA ASN A 489 15.97 -2.01 26.49
C ASN A 489 15.48 -1.79 27.92
N LYS A 490 15.61 -2.81 28.79
CA LYS A 490 15.38 -2.68 30.24
C LYS A 490 16.31 -1.58 30.79
N GLY A 491 15.76 -0.41 31.05
CA GLY A 491 16.48 0.80 31.46
C GLY A 491 16.35 2.02 30.54
N SER A 492 15.59 1.92 29.43
CA SER A 492 15.39 3.06 28.53
C SER A 492 14.32 4.05 29.04
N THR A 493 14.61 5.32 28.81
CA THR A 493 14.13 6.51 29.55
C THR A 493 12.89 7.20 28.96
N TRP A 494 12.19 6.60 28.00
CA TRP A 494 11.07 7.29 27.34
C TRP A 494 9.76 7.27 28.13
N ASN A 495 9.52 6.24 28.96
CA ASN A 495 8.56 6.25 30.07
C ASN A 495 9.34 6.20 31.38
N THR A 496 9.70 7.38 31.89
CA THR A 496 10.50 7.49 33.12
C THR A 496 9.72 6.98 34.34
N PRO A 497 10.38 6.52 35.42
CA PRO A 497 9.71 6.19 36.68
C PRO A 497 8.82 7.32 37.20
N HIS A 498 9.24 8.55 36.93
CA HIS A 498 8.46 9.77 37.18
C HIS A 498 7.17 9.82 36.34
N MET A 499 7.21 9.54 35.04
CA MET A 499 6.02 9.48 34.17
C MET A 499 5.06 8.36 34.59
N ALA A 500 5.57 7.20 35.01
CA ALA A 500 4.74 6.11 35.54
C ALA A 500 4.05 6.51 36.86
N ALA A 501 4.75 7.21 37.76
CA ALA A 501 4.15 7.75 38.98
C ALA A 501 3.10 8.84 38.68
N ALA A 502 3.41 9.75 37.75
CA ALA A 502 2.47 10.78 37.30
C ALA A 502 1.22 10.17 36.65
N SER A 503 1.37 9.09 35.86
CA SER A 503 0.24 8.38 35.26
C SER A 503 -0.73 7.84 36.31
N ARG A 504 -0.22 7.15 37.34
CA ARG A 504 -1.05 6.70 38.48
C ARG A 504 -1.77 7.87 39.16
N ALA A 505 -1.06 8.95 39.43
CA ALA A 505 -1.64 10.13 40.08
C ALA A 505 -2.73 10.82 39.24
N ILE A 506 -2.62 10.79 37.90
CA ILE A 506 -3.66 11.32 37.00
C ILE A 506 -4.87 10.39 37.01
N VAL A 507 -4.67 9.09 36.86
CA VAL A 507 -5.77 8.10 36.82
C VAL A 507 -6.61 8.15 38.09
N GLU A 508 -5.98 8.28 39.26
CA GLU A 508 -6.68 8.43 40.55
C GLU A 508 -7.50 9.73 40.64
N ARG A 509 -7.11 10.79 39.92
CA ARG A 509 -7.77 12.11 39.96
C ARG A 509 -8.84 12.30 38.89
N ILE A 510 -8.84 11.51 37.82
CA ILE A 510 -9.85 11.58 36.74
C ILE A 510 -11.29 11.53 37.30
N PRO A 511 -11.66 10.63 38.23
CA PRO A 511 -13.02 10.57 38.77
C PRO A 511 -13.38 11.76 39.68
N LEU A 512 -12.39 12.48 40.19
CA LEU A 512 -12.56 13.55 41.19
C LEU A 512 -12.74 14.95 40.58
N VAL A 513 -12.47 15.10 39.28
CA VAL A 513 -12.60 16.38 38.57
C VAL A 513 -13.94 16.48 37.86
N ASP A 514 -14.44 17.70 37.67
CA ASP A 514 -15.73 17.94 37.02
C ASP A 514 -15.66 17.73 35.50
N LEU A 515 -14.51 18.07 34.90
CA LEU A 515 -14.28 18.00 33.46
C LEU A 515 -12.85 17.55 33.13
N VAL A 516 -12.73 16.69 32.13
CA VAL A 516 -11.44 16.26 31.57
C VAL A 516 -11.30 16.84 30.16
N VAL A 517 -10.23 17.59 29.94
CA VAL A 517 -9.86 18.13 28.64
C VAL A 517 -8.66 17.34 28.13
N GLU A 518 -8.90 16.50 27.13
CA GLU A 518 -7.84 15.76 26.45
C GLU A 518 -7.24 16.64 25.36
N VAL A 519 -6.00 17.07 25.57
CA VAL A 519 -5.27 17.91 24.63
C VAL A 519 -4.50 17.02 23.67
N ARG A 520 -4.85 17.12 22.39
CA ARG A 520 -4.20 16.43 21.26
C ARG A 520 -3.50 17.44 20.36
N ASP A 521 -2.49 17.00 19.62
CA ASP A 521 -1.83 17.84 18.60
C ASP A 521 -2.66 17.75 17.30
N ALA A 522 -3.14 18.90 16.80
CA ALA A 522 -4.03 18.97 15.64
C ALA A 522 -3.40 18.42 14.35
N ARG A 523 -2.06 18.28 14.30
CA ARG A 523 -1.36 17.65 13.17
C ARG A 523 -1.49 16.13 13.20
N ILE A 524 -1.74 15.53 14.36
CA ILE A 524 -1.87 14.09 14.56
C ILE A 524 -3.05 13.75 15.51
N PRO A 525 -4.31 14.09 15.16
CA PRO A 525 -5.44 13.99 16.08
C PRO A 525 -5.74 12.58 16.60
N LEU A 526 -5.32 11.53 15.91
CA LEU A 526 -5.52 10.14 16.32
C LEU A 526 -4.28 9.57 17.02
N SER A 527 -3.10 9.80 16.44
CA SER A 527 -1.83 9.30 16.98
C SER A 527 -1.43 9.97 18.30
N SER A 528 -1.94 11.17 18.59
CA SER A 528 -1.75 11.86 19.87
C SER A 528 -2.84 11.60 20.92
N GLU A 529 -3.66 10.56 20.70
CA GLU A 529 -4.65 10.10 21.69
C GLU A 529 -4.00 9.69 23.02
N TYR A 530 -4.68 10.05 24.11
CA TYR A 530 -4.27 9.67 25.45
C TYR A 530 -4.89 8.31 25.86
N GLU A 531 -4.08 7.26 25.86
CA GLU A 531 -4.53 5.86 25.99
C GLU A 531 -5.36 5.58 27.24
N HIS A 532 -5.01 6.18 28.39
CA HIS A 532 -5.73 5.95 29.65
C HIS A 532 -7.20 6.40 29.61
N LEU A 533 -7.60 7.23 28.63
CA LEU A 533 -9.00 7.62 28.45
C LEU A 533 -9.78 6.72 27.51
N ARG A 534 -9.18 5.69 26.90
CA ARG A 534 -9.91 4.74 26.03
C ARG A 534 -10.98 3.95 26.78
N ASN A 535 -10.69 3.61 28.04
CA ASN A 535 -11.57 2.82 28.89
C ASN A 535 -12.64 3.66 29.61
N PHE A 536 -12.62 4.98 29.46
CA PHE A 536 -13.64 5.86 30.01
C PHE A 536 -14.69 6.16 28.93
N PRO A 537 -15.97 5.84 29.14
CA PRO A 537 -17.01 6.08 28.15
C PRO A 537 -17.08 7.56 27.76
N SER A 538 -17.42 7.84 26.50
CA SER A 538 -17.66 9.18 25.96
C SER A 538 -18.83 9.84 26.71
N SER A 539 -18.49 10.53 27.79
CA SER A 539 -19.45 11.27 28.62
C SER A 539 -19.37 12.76 28.29
N PHE A 540 -20.43 13.51 28.62
CA PHE A 540 -20.44 14.98 28.56
C PHE A 540 -19.33 15.65 29.40
N ARG A 541 -18.58 14.88 30.22
CA ARG A 541 -17.45 15.36 31.03
C ARG A 541 -16.10 15.36 30.29
N ARG A 542 -16.01 14.80 29.08
CA ARG A 542 -14.78 14.75 28.28
C ARG A 542 -14.85 15.68 27.09
N ILE A 543 -13.81 16.49 26.89
CA ILE A 543 -13.64 17.37 25.73
C ILE A 543 -12.30 17.06 25.06
N ILE A 544 -12.33 16.81 23.75
CA ILE A 544 -11.13 16.64 22.93
C ILE A 544 -10.72 18.01 22.39
N VAL A 545 -9.55 18.50 22.80
CA VAL A 545 -9.00 19.77 22.32
C VAL A 545 -7.88 19.49 21.33
N LEU A 546 -8.08 19.91 20.09
CA LEU A 546 -7.06 19.86 19.03
C LEU A 546 -6.23 21.14 19.09
N ASN A 547 -5.18 21.12 19.90
CA ASN A 547 -4.28 22.26 20.08
C ASN A 547 -3.27 22.36 18.92
N LYS A 548 -2.67 23.55 18.76
CA LYS A 548 -1.81 23.90 17.60
C LYS A 548 -2.57 23.81 16.27
N MET A 549 -3.85 24.19 16.28
CA MET A 549 -4.68 24.18 15.07
C MET A 549 -4.11 25.05 13.94
N ASP A 550 -3.29 26.04 14.28
CA ASP A 550 -2.57 26.90 13.33
C ASP A 550 -1.44 26.20 12.59
N LEU A 551 -1.03 25.00 13.02
CA LEU A 551 -0.04 24.17 12.34
C LEU A 551 -0.68 23.07 11.47
N ALA A 552 -1.98 22.83 11.63
CA ALA A 552 -2.72 21.77 10.96
C ALA A 552 -3.44 22.28 9.69
N ASN A 553 -3.68 21.37 8.73
CA ASN A 553 -4.40 21.73 7.51
C ASN A 553 -5.87 22.05 7.83
N ARG A 554 -6.36 23.21 7.38
CA ARG A 554 -7.71 23.69 7.72
C ARG A 554 -8.84 22.81 7.19
N SER A 555 -8.68 22.18 6.02
CA SER A 555 -9.71 21.31 5.44
C SER A 555 -9.82 20.01 6.23
N GLN A 556 -8.67 19.36 6.45
CA GLN A 556 -8.59 18.11 7.20
C GLN A 556 -9.03 18.31 8.66
N MET A 557 -8.74 19.47 9.24
CA MET A 557 -9.21 19.82 10.59
C MET A 557 -10.75 19.82 10.68
N LYS A 558 -11.47 20.30 9.65
CA LYS A 558 -12.94 20.24 9.62
C LYS A 558 -13.44 18.79 9.58
N GLU A 559 -12.82 17.95 8.76
CA GLU A 559 -13.14 16.52 8.67
C GLU A 559 -12.94 15.81 10.02
N TRP A 560 -11.84 16.09 10.72
CA TRP A 560 -11.57 15.55 12.05
C TRP A 560 -12.61 15.98 13.09
N MET A 561 -13.03 17.25 13.06
CA MET A 561 -14.07 17.74 13.96
C MET A 561 -15.41 17.03 13.70
N MET A 562 -15.79 16.84 12.43
CA MET A 562 -16.99 16.06 12.05
C MET A 562 -16.89 14.60 12.49
N TYR A 563 -15.71 13.99 12.35
CA TYR A 563 -15.48 12.62 12.81
C TYR A 563 -15.71 12.47 14.32
N PHE A 564 -15.13 13.35 15.14
CA PHE A 564 -15.35 13.30 16.58
C PHE A 564 -16.83 13.54 16.95
N GLU A 565 -17.51 14.43 16.23
CA GLU A 565 -18.95 14.67 16.41
C GLU A 565 -19.77 13.39 16.13
N GLN A 566 -19.48 12.66 15.05
CA GLN A 566 -20.13 11.38 14.76
C GLN A 566 -19.87 10.30 15.82
N GLN A 567 -18.72 10.35 16.49
CA GLN A 567 -18.38 9.48 17.61
C GLN A 567 -18.99 9.95 18.95
N ASN A 568 -19.95 10.89 18.91
CA ASN A 568 -20.54 11.53 20.08
C ASN A 568 -19.50 12.16 21.04
N CYS A 569 -18.36 12.60 20.51
CA CYS A 569 -17.32 13.29 21.26
C CYS A 569 -17.43 14.81 21.06
N ILE A 570 -17.33 15.56 22.16
CA ILE A 570 -17.21 17.03 22.11
C ILE A 570 -15.77 17.36 21.72
N SER A 571 -15.58 18.06 20.61
CA SER A 571 -14.24 18.49 20.16
C SER A 571 -14.15 20.01 19.96
N TYR A 572 -12.96 20.59 20.13
CA TYR A 572 -12.69 22.03 19.92
C TYR A 572 -11.25 22.28 19.42
N GLY A 573 -11.09 23.11 18.39
CA GLY A 573 -9.78 23.51 17.86
C GLY A 573 -9.19 24.72 18.57
N VAL A 574 -7.94 24.65 19.02
CA VAL A 574 -7.29 25.72 19.79
C VAL A 574 -5.88 26.05 19.28
N ASN A 575 -5.51 27.33 19.30
CA ASN A 575 -4.15 27.82 19.22
C ASN A 575 -3.79 28.49 20.55
N SER A 576 -2.99 27.78 21.37
CA SER A 576 -2.51 28.26 22.67
C SER A 576 -1.72 29.57 22.63
N HIS A 577 -1.22 29.99 21.46
CA HIS A 577 -0.45 31.23 21.31
C HIS A 577 -1.29 32.42 20.80
N ASN A 578 -2.57 32.21 20.48
CA ASN A 578 -3.46 33.27 20.02
C ASN A 578 -4.43 33.69 21.13
N LYS A 579 -4.35 34.94 21.56
CA LYS A 579 -5.16 35.46 22.68
C LYS A 579 -6.66 35.43 22.42
N ASP A 580 -7.09 35.73 21.20
CA ASP A 580 -8.52 35.77 20.85
C ASP A 580 -9.10 34.36 20.83
N ASN A 581 -8.37 33.40 20.25
CA ASN A 581 -8.78 32.00 20.24
C ASN A 581 -8.85 31.40 21.66
N ILE A 582 -7.91 31.76 22.55
CA ILE A 582 -7.97 31.32 23.96
C ILE A 582 -9.13 31.98 24.71
N LYS A 583 -9.49 33.23 24.39
CA LYS A 583 -10.66 33.89 24.96
C LYS A 583 -11.95 33.19 24.53
N GLU A 584 -12.08 32.84 23.25
CA GLU A 584 -13.21 32.04 22.74
C GLU A 584 -13.29 30.68 23.43
N PHE A 585 -12.15 29.98 23.54
CA PHE A 585 -12.09 28.69 24.22
C PHE A 585 -12.43 28.79 25.71
N LEU A 586 -11.99 29.83 26.40
CA LEU A 586 -12.37 30.10 27.79
C LEU A 586 -13.88 30.32 27.94
N ASN A 587 -14.50 31.07 27.03
CA ASN A 587 -15.95 31.28 27.02
C ASN A 587 -16.70 29.96 26.81
N PHE A 588 -16.21 29.11 25.89
CA PHE A 588 -16.74 27.77 25.66
C PHE A 588 -16.66 26.90 26.92
N LEU A 589 -15.51 26.86 27.60
CA LEU A 589 -15.35 26.13 28.86
C LEU A 589 -16.30 26.66 29.95
N GLN A 590 -16.43 27.98 30.09
CA GLN A 590 -17.37 28.58 31.05
C GLN A 590 -18.83 28.23 30.74
N ALA A 591 -19.22 28.19 29.47
CA ALA A 591 -20.56 27.75 29.06
C ALA A 591 -20.81 26.29 29.44
N ARG A 592 -19.84 25.39 29.16
CA ARG A 592 -19.90 23.98 29.54
C ARG A 592 -20.01 23.78 31.05
N VAL A 593 -19.21 24.52 31.83
CA VAL A 593 -19.30 24.49 33.29
C VAL A 593 -20.67 24.96 33.79
N ARG A 594 -21.26 25.99 33.17
CA ARG A 594 -22.62 26.45 33.52
C ARG A 594 -23.68 25.40 33.20
N GLU A 595 -23.57 24.66 32.10
CA GLU A 595 -24.46 23.55 31.75
C GLU A 595 -24.38 22.42 32.80
N LEU A 596 -23.16 22.03 33.19
CA LEU A 596 -22.95 21.02 34.23
C LEU A 596 -23.58 21.43 35.58
N LYS A 597 -23.49 22.71 35.94
CA LYS A 597 -24.09 23.26 37.17
C LYS A 597 -25.62 23.36 37.13
N LYS A 598 -26.25 23.43 35.95
CA LYS A 598 -27.73 23.39 35.86
C LYS A 598 -28.30 22.01 36.22
N ALA A 599 -27.49 20.95 36.12
CA ALA A 599 -27.86 19.58 36.47
C ALA A 599 -27.65 19.23 37.97
N GLY A 600 -27.10 20.14 38.79
CA GLY A 600 -26.87 19.92 40.22
C GLY A 600 -26.62 21.21 41.01
N HIS A 601 -27.36 21.44 42.09
CA HIS A 601 -27.28 22.64 42.93
C HIS A 601 -25.96 22.67 43.73
N SER A 602 -25.02 23.59 43.44
CA SER A 602 -24.10 24.16 44.46
C SER A 602 -23.04 25.17 43.93
N ASN A 603 -22.63 26.07 44.84
CA ASN A 603 -21.63 27.14 44.68
C ASN A 603 -20.15 26.67 44.76
N TYR A 604 -19.84 25.40 44.50
CA TYR A 604 -18.47 24.90 44.63
C TYR A 604 -17.57 25.24 43.43
N THR A 605 -16.26 25.20 43.68
CA THR A 605 -15.19 25.46 42.71
C THR A 605 -15.10 24.33 41.70
N THR A 606 -15.22 24.66 40.41
CA THR A 606 -15.12 23.67 39.33
C THR A 606 -13.67 23.39 38.97
N THR A 607 -13.32 22.11 38.83
CA THR A 607 -11.97 21.67 38.48
C THR A 607 -11.95 21.00 37.12
N ILE A 608 -11.09 21.50 36.22
CA ILE A 608 -10.84 20.98 34.88
C ILE A 608 -9.44 20.39 34.85
N MET A 609 -9.27 19.15 34.38
CA MET A 609 -7.94 18.55 34.24
C MET A 609 -7.52 18.46 32.78
N LEU A 610 -6.32 18.99 32.46
CA LEU A 610 -5.72 18.83 31.13
C LEU A 610 -4.90 17.56 31.11
N VAL A 611 -5.17 16.66 30.18
CA VAL A 611 -4.42 15.39 30.00
C VAL A 611 -3.99 15.23 28.54
N GLY A 612 -2.95 14.43 28.29
CA GLY A 612 -2.42 14.22 26.95
C GLY A 612 -0.92 13.93 26.93
N ILE A 613 -0.42 13.53 25.77
CA ILE A 613 1.00 13.13 25.59
C ILE A 613 1.96 14.35 25.70
N PRO A 614 3.29 14.14 25.77
CA PRO A 614 4.26 15.24 25.75
C PRO A 614 4.12 16.15 24.53
N ASN A 615 4.49 17.42 24.68
CA ASN A 615 4.58 18.41 23.60
C ASN A 615 3.29 18.74 22.83
N VAL A 616 2.10 18.24 23.19
CA VAL A 616 0.80 18.70 22.66
C VAL A 616 0.42 20.13 23.09
N GLY A 617 1.15 20.72 24.04
CA GLY A 617 0.96 22.10 24.49
C GLY A 617 0.01 22.30 25.68
N LYS A 618 -0.14 21.30 26.56
CA LYS A 618 -0.97 21.39 27.79
C LYS A 618 -0.59 22.57 28.69
N SER A 619 0.68 22.66 29.08
CA SER A 619 1.16 23.73 29.97
C SER A 619 1.07 25.11 29.31
N ALA A 620 1.28 25.20 28.00
CA ALA A 620 1.08 26.45 27.24
C ALA A 620 -0.40 26.89 27.22
N LEU A 621 -1.31 25.93 27.06
CA LEU A 621 -2.76 26.17 27.13
C LEU A 621 -3.17 26.62 28.55
N ALA A 622 -2.70 25.93 29.59
CA ALA A 622 -2.97 26.29 30.98
C ALA A 622 -2.49 27.72 31.32
N ASN A 623 -1.25 28.06 30.93
CA ASN A 623 -0.68 29.40 31.12
C ASN A 623 -1.51 30.48 30.42
N SER A 624 -1.93 30.23 29.19
CA SER A 624 -2.69 31.19 28.38
C SER A 624 -4.10 31.40 28.93
N LEU A 625 -4.77 30.32 29.34
CA LEU A 625 -6.06 30.38 30.03
C LEU A 625 -5.96 31.13 31.37
N HIS A 626 -4.91 30.87 32.15
CA HIS A 626 -4.67 31.56 33.42
C HIS A 626 -4.47 33.06 33.21
N GLN A 627 -3.64 33.43 32.23
CA GLN A 627 -3.35 34.83 31.92
C GLN A 627 -4.61 35.57 31.48
N ILE A 628 -5.37 35.03 30.53
CA ILE A 628 -6.59 35.68 30.00
C ILE A 628 -7.70 35.71 31.05
N GLY A 629 -7.87 34.63 31.81
CA GLY A 629 -8.82 34.55 32.90
C GLY A 629 -8.60 35.62 33.97
N ARG A 630 -7.35 35.83 34.37
CA ARG A 630 -6.98 36.87 35.34
C ARG A 630 -7.20 38.28 34.82
N ILE A 631 -6.87 38.54 33.54
CA ILE A 631 -7.13 39.83 32.90
C ILE A 631 -8.63 40.11 32.90
N SER A 632 -9.46 39.13 32.54
CA SER A 632 -10.92 39.26 32.56
C SER A 632 -11.51 39.51 33.95
N ALA A 633 -10.79 39.14 35.02
CA ALA A 633 -11.20 39.29 36.41
C ALA A 633 -10.51 40.45 37.15
N ALA A 634 -9.66 41.23 36.48
CA ALA A 634 -8.88 42.35 37.04
C ALA A 634 -8.04 42.01 38.31
N GLU A 635 -7.55 40.76 38.43
CA GLU A 635 -6.85 40.27 39.63
C GLU A 635 -5.38 40.76 39.71
N LYS A 636 -5.04 41.50 40.78
CA LYS A 636 -3.68 42.05 41.04
C LYS A 636 -2.73 41.00 41.66
N GLY A 637 -1.43 41.02 41.31
CA GLY A 637 -0.38 40.16 41.91
C GLY A 637 0.50 39.41 40.88
N LYS A 638 1.59 38.75 41.31
CA LYS A 638 2.50 37.99 40.42
C LYS A 638 1.76 36.85 39.71
N LEU A 639 2.10 36.59 38.44
CA LEU A 639 1.50 35.52 37.64
C LEU A 639 2.18 34.19 37.96
N LYS A 640 1.40 33.16 38.32
CA LYS A 640 1.91 31.78 38.38
C LYS A 640 2.03 31.27 36.95
N HIS A 641 3.14 30.61 36.60
CA HIS A 641 3.41 30.15 35.24
C HIS A 641 4.01 28.73 35.29
N ALA A 642 3.43 27.79 34.54
CA ALA A 642 3.97 26.46 34.35
C ALA A 642 5.25 26.51 33.49
N SER A 643 6.22 25.62 33.74
CA SER A 643 7.37 25.45 32.85
C SER A 643 6.90 24.96 31.47
N VAL A 644 7.48 25.51 30.41
CA VAL A 644 7.21 25.09 29.02
C VAL A 644 8.55 24.94 28.31
N SER A 645 8.78 23.79 27.68
CA SER A 645 10.00 23.47 26.95
C SER A 645 9.63 22.56 25.77
N ALA A 646 10.53 22.50 24.77
CA ALA A 646 10.39 21.62 23.62
C ALA A 646 10.83 20.18 23.94
N GLN A 647 11.48 19.95 25.09
CA GLN A 647 11.91 18.62 25.51
C GLN A 647 10.78 17.88 26.25
N PRO A 648 10.54 16.58 25.95
CA PRO A 648 9.59 15.78 26.71
C PRO A 648 9.97 15.66 28.19
N GLY A 649 8.99 15.67 29.10
CA GLY A 649 9.19 15.35 30.53
C GLY A 649 9.51 16.52 31.47
N GLU A 650 9.34 17.76 31.01
CA GLU A 650 9.66 18.99 31.76
C GLU A 650 8.64 19.33 32.86
N THR A 651 7.36 19.08 32.60
CA THR A 651 6.30 19.19 33.60
C THR A 651 6.32 17.93 34.46
N LYS A 652 6.76 18.08 35.72
CA LYS A 652 6.91 16.96 36.65
C LYS A 652 5.72 16.81 37.61
N ASP A 653 5.21 17.94 38.10
CA ASP A 653 4.13 17.96 39.08
C ASP A 653 2.81 18.44 38.49
N ILE A 654 1.70 17.97 39.06
CA ILE A 654 0.35 18.47 38.72
C ILE A 654 0.15 19.83 39.40
N SER A 655 -0.07 20.87 38.61
CA SER A 655 -0.19 22.25 39.08
C SER A 655 -1.57 22.84 38.81
N SER A 656 -2.15 23.52 39.80
CA SER A 656 -3.43 24.21 39.67
C SER A 656 -3.27 25.69 39.27
N PHE A 657 -4.13 26.14 38.36
CA PHE A 657 -4.20 27.50 37.84
C PHE A 657 -5.66 27.98 37.80
N LYS A 658 -5.95 29.14 38.38
CA LYS A 658 -7.29 29.74 38.36
C LYS A 658 -7.55 30.41 37.00
N ILE A 659 -8.64 30.07 36.32
CA ILE A 659 -8.95 30.59 34.97
C ILE A 659 -10.24 31.41 34.90
N ALA A 660 -11.10 31.34 35.92
CA ALA A 660 -12.29 32.17 36.02
C ALA A 660 -12.72 32.32 37.49
N SER A 661 -13.34 33.46 37.82
CA SER A 661 -13.88 33.73 39.17
C SER A 661 -15.40 33.54 39.25
N HIS A 662 -16.13 33.71 38.14
CA HIS A 662 -17.59 33.59 38.08
C HIS A 662 -18.03 32.87 36.79
N PRO A 663 -18.27 31.53 36.80
CA PRO A 663 -18.06 30.62 37.92
C PRO A 663 -16.58 30.45 38.29
N ASN A 664 -16.29 30.06 39.53
CA ASN A 664 -14.93 29.81 39.99
C ASN A 664 -14.38 28.51 39.36
N ILE A 665 -13.38 28.62 38.47
CA ILE A 665 -12.82 27.50 37.71
C ILE A 665 -11.31 27.42 37.88
N TYR A 666 -10.80 26.24 38.20
CA TYR A 666 -9.39 25.89 38.22
C TYR A 666 -9.06 24.86 37.15
N VAL A 667 -7.92 25.03 36.49
CA VAL A 667 -7.33 24.07 35.58
C VAL A 667 -6.15 23.38 36.26
N LEU A 668 -6.12 22.06 36.23
CA LEU A 668 -5.00 21.23 36.63
C LEU A 668 -4.17 20.91 35.39
N ASP A 669 -2.96 21.45 35.32
CA ASP A 669 -1.97 21.07 34.31
C ASP A 669 -1.25 19.81 34.75
N THR A 670 -1.19 18.79 33.90
CA THR A 670 -0.56 17.51 34.22
C THR A 670 0.70 17.26 33.40
N PRO A 671 1.63 16.43 33.90
CA PRO A 671 2.71 15.88 33.09
C PRO A 671 2.21 15.23 31.80
N GLY A 672 3.02 15.32 30.74
CA GLY A 672 2.79 14.55 29.52
C GLY A 672 3.23 13.10 29.69
N ILE A 673 2.38 12.16 29.32
CA ILE A 673 2.64 10.73 29.48
C ILE A 673 2.54 10.05 28.13
N LEU A 674 3.56 9.25 27.81
CA LEU A 674 3.53 8.27 26.74
C LEU A 674 3.28 6.89 27.34
N PRO A 675 2.60 6.00 26.60
CA PRO A 675 2.39 4.65 27.08
C PRO A 675 3.70 3.85 27.10
N PRO A 676 3.81 2.82 27.96
CA PRO A 676 5.02 2.01 28.11
C PRO A 676 5.35 1.21 26.84
N GLU A 677 4.34 0.85 26.05
CA GLU A 677 4.50 0.10 24.81
C GLU A 677 3.72 0.81 23.70
N ILE A 678 4.40 1.25 22.63
CA ILE A 678 3.76 1.67 21.39
C ILE A 678 4.12 0.64 20.33
N LEU A 679 3.14 -0.19 19.96
CA LEU A 679 3.32 -1.26 18.99
C LEU A 679 3.31 -0.72 17.55
N ASP A 680 2.61 0.37 17.27
CA ASP A 680 2.46 0.91 15.91
C ASP A 680 3.66 1.80 15.50
N ILE A 681 4.45 1.32 14.54
CA ILE A 681 5.65 1.98 13.98
C ILE A 681 5.31 3.31 13.31
N GLU A 682 4.13 3.42 12.68
CA GLU A 682 3.71 4.65 12.01
C GLU A 682 3.31 5.72 13.03
N VAL A 683 2.58 5.33 14.08
CA VAL A 683 2.28 6.20 15.22
C VAL A 683 3.57 6.69 15.88
N CYS A 684 4.53 5.80 16.15
CA CYS A 684 5.84 6.17 16.68
C CYS A 684 6.55 7.22 15.82
N SER A 685 6.52 7.03 14.49
CA SER A 685 7.18 7.94 13.55
C SER A 685 6.53 9.33 13.56
N LYS A 686 5.19 9.40 13.63
CA LYS A 686 4.43 10.66 13.74
C LYS A 686 4.65 11.37 15.09
N LEU A 687 4.70 10.61 16.17
CA LEU A 687 4.98 11.12 17.52
C LEU A 687 6.40 11.71 17.60
N ALA A 688 7.39 11.03 17.05
CA ALA A 688 8.73 11.54 16.91
C ALA A 688 8.76 12.82 16.07
N LEU A 689 8.14 12.80 14.89
CA LEU A 689 8.16 13.95 13.97
C LEU A 689 7.54 15.21 14.59
N THR A 690 6.49 15.06 15.38
CA THR A 690 5.84 16.16 16.10
C THR A 690 6.56 16.59 17.39
N GLY A 691 7.58 15.84 17.81
CA GLY A 691 8.44 16.10 18.95
C GLY A 691 7.97 15.49 20.26
N ALA A 692 6.92 14.65 20.26
CA ALA A 692 6.48 13.97 21.49
C ALA A 692 7.52 12.96 22.01
N ILE A 693 8.33 12.39 21.10
CA ILE A 693 9.49 11.55 21.40
C ILE A 693 10.76 12.36 21.08
N SER A 694 11.78 12.26 21.94
CA SER A 694 13.04 12.99 21.77
C SER A 694 13.80 12.55 20.50
N ASP A 695 14.31 13.53 19.75
CA ASP A 695 15.01 13.31 18.49
C ASP A 695 16.33 12.53 18.67
N CYS A 696 16.96 12.62 19.85
CA CYS A 696 18.22 11.95 20.15
C CYS A 696 18.12 10.40 20.10
N PHE A 697 16.92 9.85 20.23
CA PHE A 697 16.68 8.41 20.15
C PHE A 697 16.66 7.87 18.72
N ILE A 698 16.43 8.75 17.73
CA ILE A 698 16.18 8.37 16.34
C ILE A 698 17.30 8.90 15.42
N GLY A 699 17.84 10.07 15.75
CA GLY A 699 18.72 10.85 14.90
C GLY A 699 17.94 11.85 14.06
N GLU A 700 18.32 13.12 14.13
CA GLU A 700 17.61 14.22 13.47
C GLU A 700 17.59 14.03 11.94
N THR A 701 18.67 13.51 11.36
CA THR A 701 18.75 13.21 9.92
C THR A 701 17.73 12.16 9.48
N GLU A 702 17.57 11.04 10.20
CA GLU A 702 16.58 10.01 9.86
C GLU A 702 15.15 10.55 10.00
N LEU A 703 14.91 11.38 11.01
CA LEU A 703 13.61 12.01 11.20
C LEU A 703 13.30 13.06 10.12
N ALA A 704 14.30 13.80 9.66
CA ALA A 704 14.18 14.73 8.54
C ALA A 704 13.95 13.99 7.21
N ARG A 705 14.59 12.84 6.98
CA ARG A 705 14.30 11.97 5.82
C ARG A 705 12.87 11.49 5.84
N TYR A 706 12.37 11.04 6.99
CA TYR A 706 10.96 10.66 7.15
C TYR A 706 10.02 11.83 6.86
N PHE A 707 10.32 13.03 7.38
CA PHE A 707 9.54 14.24 7.08
C PHE A 707 9.49 14.53 5.58
N LEU A 708 10.64 14.50 4.89
CA LEU A 708 10.71 14.75 3.45
C LEU A 708 9.98 13.67 2.64
N ALA A 709 10.05 12.40 3.06
CA ALA A 709 9.27 11.32 2.46
C ALA A 709 7.77 11.60 2.55
N VAL A 710 7.28 11.97 3.75
CA VAL A 710 5.89 12.38 3.97
C VAL A 710 5.55 13.60 3.13
N LEU A 711 6.40 14.63 3.11
CA LEU A 711 6.17 15.86 2.34
C LEU A 711 6.00 15.56 0.85
N ASN A 712 6.91 14.76 0.26
CA ASN A 712 6.89 14.43 -1.17
C ASN A 712 5.68 13.54 -1.55
N LEU A 713 5.19 12.69 -0.64
CA LEU A 713 4.11 11.74 -0.94
C LEU A 713 2.71 12.26 -0.61
N THR A 714 2.57 13.10 0.41
CA THR A 714 1.26 13.59 0.87
C THR A 714 0.92 14.94 0.24
N VAL A 715 1.93 15.75 -0.07
CA VAL A 715 1.77 17.06 -0.70
C VAL A 715 2.27 16.92 -2.13
N GLY A 716 1.35 16.85 -3.09
CA GLY A 716 1.69 17.30 -4.42
C GLY A 716 2.15 18.76 -4.30
N LEU A 717 3.46 19.01 -4.23
CA LEU A 717 4.09 20.34 -4.10
C LEU A 717 3.53 21.36 -5.12
N LYS A 718 2.83 20.89 -6.15
CA LYS A 718 2.08 21.68 -7.14
C LYS A 718 0.91 22.51 -6.58
N ALA A 719 0.28 22.17 -5.46
CA ALA A 719 -0.96 22.84 -5.02
C ALA A 719 -0.76 24.01 -4.04
N GLU A 720 0.14 23.90 -3.06
CA GLU A 720 0.32 24.97 -2.05
C GLU A 720 1.44 25.97 -2.42
N CYS A 721 2.49 25.54 -3.14
CA CYS A 721 3.53 26.45 -3.60
C CYS A 721 3.09 27.34 -4.76
N SER A 722 2.14 26.89 -5.60
CA SER A 722 1.54 27.73 -6.65
C SER A 722 0.68 28.86 -6.07
N GLY A 723 -0.01 28.61 -4.94
CA GLY A 723 -0.71 29.66 -4.19
C GLY A 723 0.23 30.66 -3.51
N ALA A 724 1.39 30.21 -3.03
CA ALA A 724 2.40 31.08 -2.39
C ALA A 724 3.23 31.91 -3.40
N LEU A 725 3.42 31.41 -4.63
CA LEU A 725 4.10 32.15 -5.71
C LEU A 725 3.16 33.13 -6.45
N ASN A 726 1.86 32.81 -6.58
CA ASN A 726 0.88 33.68 -7.24
C ASN A 726 0.28 34.76 -6.32
N SER A 727 0.40 34.63 -4.99
CA SER A 727 -0.08 35.64 -4.02
C SER A 727 0.93 36.74 -3.69
N ALA A 728 2.03 36.84 -4.44
CA ALA A 728 2.95 37.98 -4.37
C ALA A 728 2.33 39.32 -4.82
N GLY A 729 1.05 39.34 -5.20
CA GLY A 729 0.33 40.53 -5.63
C GLY A 729 -1.14 40.56 -5.24
N CYS A 730 -1.53 40.28 -4.00
CA CYS A 730 -2.69 40.95 -3.40
C CYS A 730 -2.75 40.78 -1.87
N GLU A 731 -2.84 41.92 -1.19
CA GLU A 731 -3.12 42.12 0.25
C GLU A 731 -2.21 41.41 1.27
N LEU A 732 -1.08 42.08 1.53
CA LEU A 732 -0.48 42.13 2.86
C LEU A 732 -1.57 42.43 3.91
N ASP A 733 -1.94 41.42 4.69
CA ASP A 733 -2.55 41.63 6.00
C ASP A 733 -1.46 42.19 6.94
N LYS A 734 -1.27 43.52 6.83
CA LYS A 734 -0.37 44.33 7.65
C LYS A 734 -0.88 44.34 9.10
N ARG A 735 -0.68 43.26 9.86
CA ARG A 735 -0.60 43.25 11.34
C ARG A 735 -0.47 41.82 11.86
N GLN A 736 0.75 41.35 12.06
CA GLN A 736 1.16 40.61 13.26
C GLN A 736 2.64 40.21 13.14
N LYS A 737 3.52 40.99 13.79
CA LYS A 737 4.88 40.54 14.11
C LYS A 737 4.78 39.34 15.07
N ARG A 738 4.85 38.11 14.56
CA ARG A 738 4.88 36.90 15.39
C ARG A 738 6.30 36.67 15.93
N LYS A 739 6.54 37.08 17.18
CA LYS A 739 7.70 36.63 17.96
C LYS A 739 7.39 35.23 18.52
N TYR A 740 7.92 34.18 17.89
CA TYR A 740 8.17 32.92 18.61
C TYR A 740 9.53 33.06 19.32
N PRO A 741 9.68 32.73 20.62
CA PRO A 741 10.86 33.16 21.39
C PRO A 741 12.17 32.41 21.12
N THR A 742 12.23 31.48 20.15
CA THR A 742 13.35 30.52 20.06
C THR A 742 13.91 30.28 18.66
N ASP A 743 13.44 30.98 17.62
CA ASP A 743 14.02 30.85 16.28
C ASP A 743 14.26 32.22 15.63
N HIS A 744 15.54 32.52 15.37
CA HIS A 744 16.02 33.74 14.73
C HIS A 744 16.07 33.65 13.20
N THR A 745 15.56 32.56 12.60
CA THR A 745 15.61 32.35 11.15
C THR A 745 14.75 33.39 10.42
N GLN A 746 15.40 34.16 9.53
CA GLN A 746 14.80 35.26 8.80
C GLN A 746 13.79 34.76 7.75
N ASP A 747 12.72 35.51 7.49
CA ASP A 747 11.62 35.06 6.64
C ASP A 747 12.03 34.76 5.18
N PHE A 748 13.07 35.45 4.67
CA PHE A 748 13.63 35.13 3.34
C PHE A 748 14.28 33.74 3.30
N ILE A 749 14.91 33.29 4.41
CA ILE A 749 15.51 31.94 4.51
C ILE A 749 14.39 30.88 4.42
N VAL A 750 13.25 31.14 5.05
CA VAL A 750 12.08 30.24 5.00
C VAL A 750 11.51 30.16 3.58
N GLN A 751 11.44 31.29 2.89
CA GLN A 751 11.01 31.33 1.48
C GLN A 751 11.98 30.58 0.57
N ASP A 752 13.28 30.75 0.79
CA ASP A 752 14.32 30.04 0.04
C ASP A 752 14.25 28.53 0.27
N VAL A 753 14.06 28.08 1.52
CA VAL A 753 13.87 26.65 1.85
C VAL A 753 12.65 26.06 1.13
N ARG A 754 11.49 26.75 1.17
CA ARG A 754 10.28 26.32 0.47
C ARG A 754 10.49 26.26 -1.05
N ARG A 755 11.12 27.29 -1.62
CA ARG A 755 11.44 27.36 -3.05
C ARG A 755 12.37 26.21 -3.44
N THR A 756 13.43 25.97 -2.69
CA THR A 756 14.38 24.87 -2.93
C THR A 756 13.69 23.50 -2.89
N LEU A 757 12.85 23.23 -1.88
CA LEU A 757 12.11 21.97 -1.80
C LEU A 757 11.19 21.78 -3.02
N PHE A 758 10.52 22.85 -3.45
CA PHE A 758 9.65 22.86 -4.62
C PHE A 758 10.42 22.66 -5.93
N GLU A 759 11.52 23.37 -6.14
CA GLU A 759 12.34 23.28 -7.36
C GLU A 759 12.96 21.89 -7.51
N VAL A 760 13.56 21.37 -6.44
CA VAL A 760 14.18 20.03 -6.44
C VAL A 760 13.11 18.97 -6.72
N ALA A 761 11.95 19.02 -6.06
CA ALA A 761 10.87 18.07 -6.32
C ALA A 761 10.23 18.23 -7.72
N SER A 762 10.11 19.46 -8.23
CA SER A 762 9.50 19.73 -9.55
C SER A 762 10.42 19.32 -10.69
N SER A 763 11.74 19.42 -10.48
CA SER A 763 12.76 18.95 -11.42
C SER A 763 13.00 17.44 -11.36
N PHE A 764 12.44 16.76 -10.34
CA PHE A 764 12.61 15.33 -10.16
C PHE A 764 11.73 14.53 -11.12
N GLY A 765 12.39 13.77 -12.01
CA GLY A 765 11.73 12.91 -12.99
C GLY A 765 11.48 11.47 -12.53
N GLY A 766 11.86 11.10 -11.30
CA GLY A 766 11.73 9.74 -10.76
C GLY A 766 10.36 9.46 -10.13
N ASN A 767 10.13 8.20 -9.76
CA ASN A 767 8.88 7.75 -9.17
C ASN A 767 8.91 7.88 -7.63
N LEU A 768 8.09 8.76 -7.06
CA LEU A 768 8.02 8.98 -5.61
C LEU A 768 7.55 7.74 -4.82
N GLU A 769 6.87 6.80 -5.47
CA GLU A 769 6.44 5.53 -4.85
C GLU A 769 7.52 4.45 -4.90
N ASP A 770 8.62 4.66 -5.63
CA ASP A 770 9.79 3.79 -5.63
C ASP A 770 10.76 4.21 -4.53
N GLU A 771 11.11 3.29 -3.62
CA GLU A 771 11.92 3.62 -2.44
C GLU A 771 13.30 4.20 -2.80
N ASN A 772 13.91 3.77 -3.92
CA ASN A 772 15.24 4.24 -4.31
C ASN A 772 15.17 5.64 -4.93
N ASP A 773 14.16 5.89 -5.77
CA ASP A 773 13.91 7.21 -6.37
C ASP A 773 13.53 8.23 -5.28
N LEU A 774 12.66 7.84 -4.34
CA LEU A 774 12.30 8.69 -3.22
C LEU A 774 13.51 8.97 -2.32
N ALA A 775 14.34 7.96 -2.02
CA ALA A 775 15.57 8.16 -1.27
C ALA A 775 16.54 9.12 -2.00
N TRP A 776 16.69 8.97 -3.31
CA TRP A 776 17.53 9.87 -4.11
C TRP A 776 17.02 11.32 -4.09
N LEU A 777 15.71 11.51 -4.23
CA LEU A 777 15.09 12.82 -4.11
C LEU A 777 15.34 13.44 -2.74
N ILE A 778 15.16 12.67 -1.66
CA ILE A 778 15.36 13.13 -0.30
C ILE A 778 16.83 13.55 -0.07
N GLU A 779 17.79 12.77 -0.56
CA GLU A 779 19.21 13.13 -0.46
C GLU A 779 19.55 14.39 -1.27
N ALA A 780 18.96 14.55 -2.47
CA ALA A 780 19.09 15.76 -3.26
C ALA A 780 18.48 16.99 -2.55
N GLN A 781 17.32 16.81 -1.89
CA GLN A 781 16.68 17.86 -1.08
C GLN A 781 17.56 18.25 0.12
N LEU A 782 18.07 17.27 0.90
CA LEU A 782 18.96 17.55 2.04
C LEU A 782 20.25 18.27 1.61
N SER A 783 20.88 17.82 0.52
CA SER A 783 22.08 18.45 -0.01
C SER A 783 21.83 19.89 -0.48
N THR A 784 20.69 20.16 -1.13
CA THR A 784 20.39 21.50 -1.65
C THR A 784 19.95 22.45 -0.54
N LEU A 785 19.23 21.93 0.47
CA LEU A 785 18.81 22.69 1.66
C LEU A 785 19.98 23.23 2.46
N GLN A 786 21.15 22.60 2.40
CA GLN A 786 22.37 23.14 3.01
C GLN A 786 22.65 24.58 2.58
N LYS A 787 22.50 24.88 1.29
CA LYS A 787 22.73 26.22 0.73
C LYS A 787 21.64 27.20 1.19
N ALA A 788 20.38 26.77 1.12
CA ALA A 788 19.25 27.59 1.54
C ALA A 788 19.28 27.95 3.03
N LEU A 789 19.79 27.05 3.88
CA LEU A 789 19.88 27.24 5.33
C LEU A 789 21.19 27.89 5.80
N HIS A 790 22.09 28.25 4.87
CA HIS A 790 23.40 28.84 5.12
C HIS A 790 24.25 28.05 6.15
N VAL A 791 24.28 26.72 6.03
CA VAL A 791 25.06 25.85 6.93
C VAL A 791 26.51 25.72 6.41
N THR A 792 27.49 26.10 7.23
CA THR A 792 28.93 26.01 6.91
C THR A 792 29.44 24.57 6.96
N MET A 793 30.32 24.20 6.02
CA MET A 793 30.87 22.85 5.93
C MET A 793 32.00 22.63 6.94
N ALA A 794 31.82 21.65 7.82
CA ALA A 794 32.88 21.12 8.69
C ALA A 794 33.17 19.63 8.37
N SER A 795 32.11 18.79 8.30
CA SER A 795 32.12 17.42 7.75
C SER A 795 30.75 17.08 7.14
N VAL A 796 30.64 16.05 6.27
CA VAL A 796 29.38 15.70 5.58
C VAL A 796 28.28 15.29 6.57
N ASP A 797 28.60 14.49 7.57
CA ASP A 797 27.63 14.03 8.58
C ASP A 797 27.18 15.15 9.53
N ASP A 798 28.09 16.04 9.94
CA ASP A 798 27.76 17.21 10.79
C ASP A 798 26.89 18.22 10.02
N THR A 799 27.11 18.35 8.71
CA THR A 799 26.33 19.25 7.85
C THR A 799 24.88 18.76 7.68
N HIS A 800 24.68 17.48 7.38
CA HIS A 800 23.34 16.91 7.25
C HIS A 800 22.54 16.97 8.55
N ASN A 801 23.20 16.76 9.68
CA ASN A 801 22.56 16.84 10.98
C ASN A 801 22.05 18.28 11.25
N LYS A 802 22.88 19.30 11.04
CA LYS A 802 22.48 20.72 11.20
C LYS A 802 21.35 21.15 10.26
N VAL A 803 21.36 20.66 9.02
CA VAL A 803 20.27 20.88 8.06
C VAL A 803 18.98 20.23 8.56
N ALA A 804 19.07 18.98 9.03
CA ALA A 804 17.94 18.25 9.58
C ALA A 804 17.33 18.94 10.80
N THR A 805 18.13 19.39 11.76
CA THR A 805 17.66 20.14 12.95
C THR A 805 16.86 21.36 12.55
N LYS A 806 17.41 22.18 11.63
CA LYS A 806 16.77 23.42 11.15
C LYS A 806 15.48 23.12 10.40
N LEU A 807 15.47 22.11 9.53
CA LEU A 807 14.29 21.71 8.76
C LEU A 807 13.15 21.25 9.69
N LEU A 808 13.46 20.39 10.67
CA LEU A 808 12.49 19.91 11.64
C LEU A 808 11.93 21.05 12.51
N ASN A 809 12.76 22.02 12.88
CA ASN A 809 12.30 23.22 13.61
C ASN A 809 11.32 24.05 12.76
N LEU A 810 11.64 24.31 11.49
CA LEU A 810 10.74 25.04 10.58
C LEU A 810 9.40 24.30 10.38
N TYR A 811 9.42 22.97 10.31
CA TYR A 811 8.19 22.15 10.29
C TYR A 811 7.40 22.31 11.60
N ARG A 812 8.05 22.13 12.76
CA ARG A 812 7.38 22.15 14.08
C ARG A 812 6.86 23.52 14.48
N THR A 813 7.41 24.59 13.93
CA THR A 813 6.95 25.97 14.12
C THR A 813 5.93 26.43 13.06
N GLY A 814 5.56 25.57 12.11
CA GLY A 814 4.60 25.88 11.04
C GLY A 814 5.14 26.80 9.95
N ARG A 815 6.44 27.11 9.98
CA ARG A 815 7.09 27.97 8.98
C ARG A 815 7.22 27.30 7.62
N LEU A 816 7.10 25.97 7.52
CA LEU A 816 7.08 25.27 6.22
C LEU A 816 5.69 25.17 5.59
N GLY A 817 4.62 25.22 6.38
CA GLY A 817 3.25 25.03 5.91
C GLY A 817 2.36 24.44 7.00
N HIS A 818 1.15 24.03 6.62
CA HIS A 818 0.16 23.47 7.52
C HIS A 818 -0.11 22.00 7.17
N TYR A 819 0.15 21.08 8.11
CA TYR A 819 0.17 19.65 7.82
C TYR A 819 -0.67 18.87 8.82
N THR A 820 -1.51 17.94 8.34
CA THR A 820 -2.16 16.93 9.17
C THR A 820 -1.77 15.54 8.67
N LEU A 821 -1.09 14.78 9.52
CA LEU A 821 -0.46 13.50 9.20
C LEU A 821 -1.40 12.30 9.42
N ASP A 822 -2.39 12.42 10.30
CA ASP A 822 -3.41 11.40 10.46
C ASP A 822 -4.54 11.61 9.47
N ARG A 823 -5.05 10.50 8.92
CA ARG A 823 -6.23 10.46 8.08
C ARG A 823 -7.44 10.07 8.91
N VAL A 824 -8.58 10.69 8.62
CA VAL A 824 -9.84 10.35 9.26
C VAL A 824 -10.23 8.92 8.83
N PRO A 825 -10.58 8.02 9.76
CA PRO A 825 -11.00 6.67 9.44
C PRO A 825 -12.48 6.68 9.05
N TRP A 826 -12.80 7.23 7.88
CA TRP A 826 -14.13 7.12 7.29
C TRP A 826 -14.32 5.67 6.83
N ASN A 827 -15.07 4.86 7.60
CA ASN A 827 -15.43 3.47 7.30
C ASN A 827 -14.36 2.72 6.47
N ALA A 828 -13.26 2.38 7.16
CA ALA A 828 -12.26 1.44 6.68
C ALA A 828 -12.69 0.00 6.93
#